data_AF-W2BXQ9-F1
#
_entry.id   AF-W2BXQ9-F1
#
_cell.length_a   1.000
_cell.length_b   1.000
_cell.length_c   1.000
_cell.angle_alpha   90.00
_cell.angle_beta   90.00
_cell.angle_gamma   90.00
#
_symmetry.space_group_name_H-M   'P 1'
#
loop_
_entity.id
_entity.type
_entity.pdbx_description
1 polymer ?
#
loop_
_entity_poly.entity_id
_entity_poly.type
_entity_poly.pdbx_seq_one_letter_code
_entity_poly.pdbx_strand_id
1 'polypeptide(L)'
;MPIKVPNNLPAVETLTEENVFVMTDKRAMTQDIRPLHILLLNLMPTKIDTETQLTRLLGNTPLQIELELLQTGTHKSKNTSQEHMLAFYKTFEYVKDNFYDGMIITGAPVELMEFEEVEYWDELCEIMEWSKNHVHSTFHICWGAQAGLYYHYGIKKRIMKEKLSGVYEHILERKNGMLFRGFDDTFYVPHSRNTTISREDIEKIPELEILSSGEKPGVFAVKSKKNRQIFIMGHSEYDWDTLQREYLRDKNAGLNPKVPDNYYPNDDDTETPSVKWRSCANLLFSNWLNYFVYQSTPYDISTISQEDLKPFTSENVAVKVAKFGGSSLADLSQVMKVKEIVEKDSARKFIVVSAPGKRTADDTKVTDLLIEASEDNSKTDKNLQIIKERFQAIACDFNFDEEIKNIKSEFIKNGNKDYLVSRGEYLTGKVIAKILGYDFVDAEELIIFDANGEFILEDSLRRVNEVLSKHENAVIPGFYGSDSNGSIVTFSRGGSDLSGAVITAGIKAGLYENWTDVSGMLLADPQIVDNPLPVPLITYKELRELSAMGAQVMHEDVVFPVRKMGIPINIRNTNCPKVPGTLIANIGDERESLLKISGISGGKGYAGFLIEKDRLSENLELRSKVMDVFSKEGIAINNVVSGIDSLNIFTREENVKGKISRLEIEIKNIIGSGSVSANTGISLIAVVSRHMAKSLALGAKVLTALASRNINVKMIDYGVDGVNTLIGVDNSNYEKAVKAIYREFIKK
;
A
#
# COMPACT_ATOMS: atom_id res chain seq x y z
N MET A 1 -28.95 11.14 0.78
CA MET A 1 -28.43 10.31 1.90
C MET A 1 -28.59 8.84 1.52
N PRO A 2 -27.62 7.98 1.84
CA PRO A 2 -27.77 6.54 1.67
C PRO A 2 -29.04 6.02 2.33
N ILE A 3 -29.74 5.10 1.69
CA ILE A 3 -30.83 4.36 2.32
C ILE A 3 -30.22 3.19 3.07
N LYS A 4 -30.48 3.11 4.37
CA LYS A 4 -30.14 1.94 5.19
C LYS A 4 -31.06 0.79 4.77
N VAL A 5 -30.48 -0.31 4.30
CA VAL A 5 -31.23 -1.49 3.87
C VAL A 5 -30.69 -2.75 4.57
N PRO A 6 -31.56 -3.73 4.85
CA PRO A 6 -31.13 -5.04 5.34
C PRO A 6 -30.09 -5.66 4.40
N ASN A 7 -29.05 -6.29 4.97
CA ASN A 7 -27.92 -6.85 4.22
C ASN A 7 -28.33 -7.85 3.12
N ASN A 8 -29.51 -8.45 3.25
CA ASN A 8 -30.05 -9.51 2.39
C ASN A 8 -31.19 -9.02 1.47
N LEU A 9 -31.41 -7.71 1.35
CA LEU A 9 -32.43 -7.17 0.45
C LEU A 9 -32.00 -7.42 -1.02
N PRO A 10 -32.74 -8.22 -1.82
CA PRO A 10 -32.34 -8.53 -3.20
C PRO A 10 -32.23 -7.28 -4.09
N ALA A 11 -32.97 -6.23 -3.76
CA ALA A 11 -32.92 -4.96 -4.46
C ALA A 11 -31.55 -4.24 -4.32
N VAL A 12 -30.67 -4.65 -3.39
CA VAL A 12 -29.35 -4.03 -3.24
C VAL A 12 -28.53 -4.12 -4.52
N GLU A 13 -28.57 -5.25 -5.21
CA GLU A 13 -27.80 -5.49 -6.43
C GLU A 13 -28.33 -4.61 -7.57
N THR A 14 -29.64 -4.65 -7.82
CA THR A 14 -30.32 -3.79 -8.82
C THR A 14 -30.11 -2.31 -8.53
N LEU A 15 -30.27 -1.88 -7.28
CA LEU A 15 -30.06 -0.49 -6.88
C LEU A 15 -28.59 -0.09 -7.10
N THR A 16 -27.63 -0.95 -6.75
CA THR A 16 -26.20 -0.68 -6.98
C THR A 16 -25.86 -0.56 -8.47
N GLU A 17 -26.44 -1.42 -9.32
CA GLU A 17 -26.30 -1.37 -10.78
C GLU A 17 -26.90 -0.09 -11.40
N GLU A 18 -28.01 0.40 -10.85
CA GLU A 18 -28.62 1.69 -11.20
C GLU A 18 -27.90 2.90 -10.57
N ASN A 19 -26.70 2.67 -10.02
CA ASN A 19 -25.91 3.62 -9.23
C ASN A 19 -26.62 4.13 -7.98
N VAL A 20 -27.74 3.55 -7.54
CA VAL A 20 -28.43 3.86 -6.29
C VAL A 20 -27.66 3.33 -5.08
N PHE A 21 -27.03 4.26 -4.37
CA PHE A 21 -26.19 3.92 -3.23
C PHE A 21 -27.06 3.52 -2.03
N VAL A 22 -27.00 2.22 -1.71
CA VAL A 22 -27.64 1.60 -0.56
C VAL A 22 -26.59 1.24 0.48
N MET A 23 -26.90 1.50 1.75
CA MET A 23 -26.02 1.22 2.87
C MET A 23 -26.55 0.02 3.65
N THR A 24 -25.72 -1.00 3.75
CA THR A 24 -26.02 -2.19 4.54
C THR A 24 -26.02 -1.86 6.04
N ASP A 25 -26.80 -2.58 6.84
CA ASP A 25 -26.91 -2.37 8.28
C ASP A 25 -25.55 -2.38 8.99
N LYS A 26 -24.61 -3.23 8.54
CA LYS A 26 -23.24 -3.29 9.06
C LYS A 26 -22.45 -2.00 8.81
N ARG A 27 -22.55 -1.43 7.60
CA ARG A 27 -21.84 -0.20 7.21
C ARG A 27 -22.41 1.03 7.92
N ALA A 28 -23.72 1.05 8.16
CA ALA A 28 -24.38 2.12 8.90
C ALA A 28 -23.98 2.15 10.39
N MET A 29 -23.62 1.01 10.98
CA MET A 29 -23.21 0.91 12.39
C MET A 29 -21.78 1.36 12.66
N THR A 30 -20.90 1.35 11.65
CA THR A 30 -19.48 1.73 11.78
C THR A 30 -19.17 3.09 11.19
N GLN A 31 -20.19 3.80 10.67
CA GLN A 31 -20.00 5.11 10.07
C GLN A 31 -20.00 6.20 11.14
N ASP A 32 -18.81 6.71 11.46
CA ASP A 32 -18.68 7.92 12.27
C ASP A 32 -18.97 9.16 11.39
N ILE A 33 -19.89 10.01 11.86
CA ILE A 33 -20.30 11.24 11.16
C ILE A 33 -19.50 12.41 11.76
N ARG A 34 -18.62 13.02 10.94
CA ARG A 34 -17.92 14.26 11.28
C ARG A 34 -18.18 15.35 10.24
N PRO A 35 -18.07 16.64 10.59
CA PRO A 35 -18.05 17.72 9.61
C PRO A 35 -16.94 17.52 8.56
N LEU A 36 -17.23 17.92 7.32
CA LEU A 36 -16.27 17.92 6.23
C LEU A 36 -15.50 19.24 6.22
N HIS A 37 -14.18 19.16 6.22
CA HIS A 37 -13.26 20.29 6.13
C HIS A 37 -12.99 20.58 4.65
N ILE A 38 -13.55 21.68 4.15
CA ILE A 38 -13.42 22.10 2.75
C ILE A 38 -12.55 23.36 2.69
N LEU A 39 -11.54 23.35 1.83
CA LEU A 39 -10.69 24.51 1.58
C LEU A 39 -11.10 25.21 0.28
N LEU A 40 -11.33 26.52 0.31
CA LEU A 40 -11.63 27.32 -0.89
C LEU A 40 -10.46 28.24 -1.23
N LEU A 41 -9.70 27.90 -2.27
CA LEU A 41 -8.74 28.81 -2.88
C LEU A 41 -9.46 29.75 -3.84
N ASN A 42 -9.74 30.95 -3.35
CA ASN A 42 -10.49 31.96 -4.09
C ASN A 42 -9.55 32.89 -4.87
N LEU A 43 -9.43 32.65 -6.16
CA LEU A 43 -8.65 33.46 -7.12
C LEU A 43 -9.50 34.54 -7.83
N MET A 44 -10.80 34.60 -7.53
CA MET A 44 -11.70 35.58 -8.15
C MET A 44 -11.47 37.00 -7.62
N PRO A 45 -11.74 38.03 -8.45
CA PRO A 45 -11.62 39.42 -8.02
C PRO A 45 -12.76 39.84 -7.09
N THR A 46 -13.95 39.28 -7.25
CA THR A 46 -15.15 39.55 -6.44
C THR A 46 -15.29 38.48 -5.36
N LYS A 47 -14.36 38.47 -4.40
CA LYS A 47 -14.21 37.37 -3.42
C LYS A 47 -15.50 37.03 -2.67
N ILE A 48 -16.14 38.04 -2.08
CA ILE A 48 -17.37 37.88 -1.27
C ILE A 48 -18.54 37.31 -2.09
N ASP A 49 -18.70 37.76 -3.35
CA ASP A 49 -19.74 37.22 -4.23
C ASP A 49 -19.49 35.72 -4.51
N THR A 50 -18.24 35.37 -4.84
CA THR A 50 -17.84 33.99 -5.11
C THR A 50 -17.99 33.10 -3.88
N GLU A 51 -17.62 33.58 -2.69
CA GLU A 51 -17.85 32.90 -1.42
C GLU A 51 -19.33 32.62 -1.20
N THR A 52 -20.18 33.62 -1.41
CA THR A 52 -21.63 33.51 -1.23
C THR A 52 -22.23 32.49 -2.19
N GLN A 53 -21.83 32.54 -3.46
CA GLN A 53 -22.25 31.62 -4.50
C GLN A 53 -21.92 30.16 -4.17
N LEU A 54 -20.66 29.89 -3.83
CA LEU A 54 -20.20 28.55 -3.50
C LEU A 54 -20.79 28.04 -2.19
N THR A 55 -20.82 28.86 -1.14
CA THR A 55 -21.38 28.48 0.16
C THR A 55 -22.86 28.12 0.05
N ARG A 56 -23.62 28.81 -0.82
CA ARG A 56 -25.04 28.48 -1.08
C ARG A 56 -25.20 27.07 -1.68
N LEU A 57 -24.29 26.66 -2.56
CA LEU A 57 -24.31 25.34 -3.17
C LEU A 57 -23.86 24.25 -2.19
N LEU A 58 -22.79 24.51 -1.43
CA LEU A 58 -22.25 23.58 -0.42
C LEU A 58 -23.25 23.39 0.74
N GLY A 59 -23.94 24.45 1.13
CA GLY A 59 -24.93 24.44 2.21
C GLY A 59 -26.27 23.76 1.87
N ASN A 60 -26.49 23.35 0.62
CA ASN A 60 -27.73 22.68 0.21
C ASN A 60 -27.65 21.14 0.32
N THR A 61 -26.88 20.66 1.29
CA THR A 61 -26.73 19.23 1.59
C THR A 61 -26.97 18.98 3.08
N PRO A 62 -27.36 17.75 3.49
CA PRO A 62 -27.51 17.41 4.91
C PRO A 62 -26.16 17.21 5.64
N LEU A 63 -25.03 17.38 4.94
CA LEU A 63 -23.69 17.20 5.50
C LEU A 63 -23.25 18.49 6.20
N GLN A 64 -22.63 18.35 7.37
CA GLN A 64 -21.98 19.48 8.04
C GLN A 64 -20.67 19.78 7.32
N ILE A 65 -20.42 21.06 7.02
CA ILE A 65 -19.23 21.51 6.29
C ILE A 65 -18.57 22.65 7.08
N GLU A 66 -17.28 22.49 7.35
CA GLU A 66 -16.38 23.53 7.83
C GLU A 66 -15.62 24.08 6.63
N LEU A 67 -15.85 25.36 6.29
CA LEU A 67 -15.23 26.01 5.14
C LEU A 67 -14.10 26.93 5.61
N GLU A 68 -12.89 26.70 5.09
CA GLU A 68 -11.75 27.61 5.25
C GLU A 68 -11.44 28.35 3.94
N LEU A 69 -11.11 29.64 4.02
CA LEU A 69 -10.82 30.47 2.87
C LEU A 69 -9.29 30.66 2.71
N LEU A 70 -8.78 30.38 1.52
CA LEU A 70 -7.37 30.50 1.16
C LEU A 70 -7.20 31.58 0.09
N GLN A 71 -6.18 32.43 0.27
CA GLN A 71 -5.68 33.37 -0.72
C GLN A 71 -4.19 33.13 -1.01
N THR A 72 -3.73 33.60 -2.16
CA THR A 72 -2.30 33.66 -2.47
C THR A 72 -1.65 34.77 -1.63
N GLY A 73 -0.48 34.51 -1.06
CA GLY A 73 0.27 35.46 -0.24
C GLY A 73 0.97 36.54 -1.07
N THR A 74 1.25 36.23 -2.34
CA THR A 74 1.93 37.12 -3.29
C THR A 74 1.02 38.20 -3.85
N HIS A 75 -0.29 37.94 -3.99
CA HIS A 75 -1.23 38.85 -4.63
C HIS A 75 -2.14 39.58 -3.62
N LYS A 76 -2.17 40.92 -3.66
CA LYS A 76 -3.08 41.73 -2.82
C LYS A 76 -4.40 41.99 -3.53
N SER A 77 -5.51 41.53 -2.91
CA SER A 77 -6.86 41.83 -3.41
C SER A 77 -7.08 43.35 -3.50
N LYS A 78 -7.55 43.82 -4.66
CA LYS A 78 -7.88 45.23 -4.91
C LYS A 78 -9.34 45.58 -4.62
N ASN A 79 -10.22 44.58 -4.58
CA ASN A 79 -11.68 44.76 -4.54
C ASN A 79 -12.32 44.27 -3.22
N THR A 80 -11.53 43.87 -2.23
CA THR A 80 -12.01 43.37 -0.93
C THR A 80 -11.31 44.11 0.19
N SER A 81 -12.03 44.47 1.26
CA SER A 81 -11.44 45.22 2.37
C SER A 81 -10.34 44.39 3.06
N GLN A 82 -9.25 45.04 3.44
CA GLN A 82 -8.14 44.36 4.12
C GLN A 82 -8.57 43.75 5.46
N GLU A 83 -9.52 44.37 6.16
CA GLU A 83 -10.10 43.84 7.39
C GLU A 83 -10.77 42.47 7.17
N HIS A 84 -11.55 42.32 6.09
CA HIS A 84 -12.18 41.05 5.75
C HIS A 84 -11.13 39.98 5.39
N MET A 85 -10.12 40.36 4.60
CA MET A 85 -9.04 39.45 4.24
C MET A 85 -8.25 38.97 5.48
N LEU A 86 -7.94 39.86 6.42
CA LEU A 86 -7.22 39.50 7.65
C LEU A 86 -8.06 38.65 8.62
N ALA A 87 -9.38 38.86 8.65
CA ALA A 87 -10.27 38.14 9.55
C ALA A 87 -10.59 36.71 9.10
N PHE A 88 -10.71 36.48 7.79
CA PHE A 88 -11.27 35.22 7.27
C PHE A 88 -10.35 34.43 6.34
N TYR A 89 -9.37 35.07 5.70
CA TYR A 89 -8.48 34.38 4.76
C TYR A 89 -7.15 33.97 5.39
N LYS A 90 -6.76 32.72 5.14
CA LYS A 90 -5.42 32.19 5.42
C LYS A 90 -4.55 32.31 4.16
N THR A 91 -3.23 32.27 4.35
CA THR A 91 -2.27 32.05 3.26
C THR A 91 -1.76 30.62 3.30
N PHE A 92 -1.09 30.17 2.23
CA PHE A 92 -0.62 28.78 2.12
C PHE A 92 0.23 28.32 3.31
N GLU A 93 1.08 29.22 3.83
CA GLU A 93 1.96 28.95 4.98
C GLU A 93 1.20 28.53 6.26
N TYR A 94 -0.06 28.96 6.43
CA TYR A 94 -0.89 28.60 7.59
C TYR A 94 -1.63 27.27 7.42
N VAL A 95 -1.77 26.79 6.19
CA VAL A 95 -2.57 25.60 5.88
C VAL A 95 -1.74 24.42 5.40
N LYS A 96 -0.45 24.63 5.10
CA LYS A 96 0.44 23.62 4.53
C LYS A 96 0.59 22.35 5.38
N ASP A 97 0.42 22.45 6.70
CA ASP A 97 0.51 21.32 7.63
C ASP A 97 -0.87 20.70 7.95
N ASN A 98 -1.96 21.26 7.40
CA ASN A 98 -3.33 20.79 7.60
C ASN A 98 -3.74 19.80 6.50
N PHE A 99 -4.84 19.08 6.75
CA PHE A 99 -5.47 18.15 5.82
C PHE A 99 -6.94 18.52 5.61
N TYR A 100 -7.47 18.29 4.40
CA TYR A 100 -8.83 18.69 4.00
C TYR A 100 -9.53 17.58 3.22
N ASP A 101 -10.85 17.50 3.38
CA ASP A 101 -11.68 16.48 2.75
C ASP A 101 -11.89 16.83 1.29
N GLY A 102 -12.05 18.13 1.02
CA GLY A 102 -12.13 18.65 -0.33
C GLY A 102 -11.49 20.02 -0.46
N MET A 103 -11.12 20.37 -1.68
CA MET A 103 -10.64 21.70 -2.01
C MET A 103 -11.34 22.22 -3.28
N ILE A 104 -11.67 23.50 -3.32
CA ILE A 104 -12.17 24.18 -4.50
C ILE A 104 -11.14 25.21 -4.95
N ILE A 105 -10.77 25.19 -6.23
CA ILE A 105 -9.92 26.20 -6.87
C ILE A 105 -10.76 26.95 -7.91
N THR A 106 -10.99 28.24 -7.68
CA THR A 106 -11.88 29.04 -8.53
C THR A 106 -11.23 29.47 -9.84
N GLY A 107 -12.02 30.11 -10.70
CA GLY A 107 -11.49 30.88 -11.83
C GLY A 107 -10.69 32.11 -11.38
N ALA A 108 -10.04 32.75 -12.35
CA ALA A 108 -9.25 33.97 -12.15
C ALA A 108 -9.28 34.84 -13.43
N PRO A 109 -9.16 36.18 -13.33
CA PRO A 109 -9.24 37.10 -14.46
C PRO A 109 -7.87 37.31 -15.13
N VAL A 110 -7.18 36.20 -15.44
CA VAL A 110 -5.82 36.19 -16.00
C VAL A 110 -5.72 35.23 -17.20
N GLU A 111 -6.86 34.92 -17.83
CA GLU A 111 -6.94 33.87 -18.84
C GLU A 111 -6.21 34.17 -20.16
N LEU A 112 -5.92 35.44 -20.45
CA LEU A 112 -5.16 35.84 -21.65
C LEU A 112 -3.64 35.84 -21.45
N MET A 113 -3.16 35.72 -20.21
CA MET A 113 -1.72 35.59 -19.90
C MET A 113 -1.30 34.13 -20.06
N GLU A 114 -0.06 33.88 -20.48
CA GLU A 114 0.51 32.53 -20.35
C GLU A 114 0.56 32.14 -18.86
N PHE A 115 0.47 30.84 -18.56
CA PHE A 115 0.33 30.40 -17.16
C PHE A 115 1.53 30.87 -16.33
N GLU A 116 2.73 30.70 -16.87
CA GLU A 116 4.01 31.06 -16.26
C GLU A 116 4.22 32.57 -16.09
N GLU A 117 3.40 33.41 -16.72
CA GLU A 117 3.45 34.86 -16.57
C GLU A 117 2.53 35.36 -15.45
N VAL A 118 1.67 34.51 -14.90
CA VAL A 118 0.76 34.88 -13.80
C VAL A 118 1.58 35.04 -12.52
N GLU A 119 1.41 36.18 -11.84
CA GLU A 119 2.17 36.60 -10.65
C GLU A 119 2.27 35.50 -9.57
N TYR A 120 1.18 34.78 -9.33
CA TYR A 120 1.08 33.74 -8.31
C TYR A 120 1.17 32.32 -8.90
N TRP A 121 1.67 32.13 -10.12
CA TRP A 121 1.72 30.82 -10.77
C TRP A 121 2.56 29.80 -10.00
N ASP A 122 3.76 30.19 -9.57
CA ASP A 122 4.65 29.30 -8.81
C ASP A 122 4.01 28.89 -7.47
N GLU A 123 3.37 29.84 -6.78
CA GLU A 123 2.61 29.58 -5.54
C GLU A 123 1.41 28.65 -5.80
N LEU A 124 0.70 28.85 -6.91
CA LEU A 124 -0.41 27.99 -7.30
C LEU A 124 0.08 26.58 -7.62
N CYS A 125 1.23 26.43 -8.26
CA CYS A 125 1.87 25.13 -8.51
C CYS A 125 2.26 24.43 -7.19
N GLU A 126 2.77 25.19 -6.22
CA GLU A 126 3.07 24.67 -4.88
C GLU A 126 1.79 24.17 -4.17
N ILE A 127 0.71 24.96 -4.19
CA ILE A 127 -0.57 24.57 -3.62
C ILE A 127 -1.16 23.34 -4.34
N MET A 128 -1.09 23.29 -5.67
CA MET A 128 -1.58 22.15 -6.46
C MET A 128 -0.74 20.89 -6.19
N GLU A 129 0.58 21.01 -6.01
CA GLU A 129 1.45 19.90 -5.58
C GLU A 129 1.06 19.41 -4.18
N TRP A 130 0.91 20.34 -3.24
CA TRP A 130 0.53 20.05 -1.86
C TRP A 130 -0.82 19.34 -1.76
N SER A 131 -1.80 19.78 -2.57
CA SER A 131 -3.15 19.22 -2.59
C SER A 131 -3.18 17.73 -2.91
N LYS A 132 -2.20 17.21 -3.66
CA LYS A 132 -2.11 15.78 -4.00
C LYS A 132 -1.97 14.88 -2.76
N ASN A 133 -1.46 15.39 -1.64
CA ASN A 133 -1.23 14.59 -0.43
C ASN A 133 -1.98 15.09 0.81
N HIS A 134 -2.57 16.29 0.75
CA HIS A 134 -3.26 16.93 1.88
C HIS A 134 -4.74 17.16 1.64
N VAL A 135 -5.21 17.02 0.41
CA VAL A 135 -6.63 17.15 0.05
C VAL A 135 -7.10 15.85 -0.59
N HIS A 136 -8.20 15.28 -0.11
CA HIS A 136 -8.69 14.03 -0.69
C HIS A 136 -9.24 14.22 -2.11
N SER A 137 -10.07 15.24 -2.36
CA SER A 137 -10.60 15.58 -3.70
C SER A 137 -10.58 17.08 -4.00
N THR A 138 -10.05 17.46 -5.18
CA THR A 138 -9.95 18.87 -5.61
C THR A 138 -10.87 19.15 -6.80
N PHE A 139 -11.71 20.17 -6.66
CA PHE A 139 -12.67 20.65 -7.64
C PHE A 139 -12.19 21.98 -8.24
N HIS A 140 -11.90 21.98 -9.53
CA HIS A 140 -11.36 23.15 -10.22
C HIS A 140 -12.42 23.78 -11.13
N ILE A 141 -12.49 25.11 -11.15
CA ILE A 141 -13.52 25.86 -11.87
C ILE A 141 -12.88 26.81 -12.90
N CYS A 142 -13.42 26.81 -14.12
CA CYS A 142 -13.06 27.67 -15.25
C CYS A 142 -11.54 27.78 -15.47
N TRP A 143 -10.94 28.96 -15.22
CA TRP A 143 -9.48 29.14 -15.36
C TRP A 143 -8.69 28.24 -14.41
N GLY A 144 -9.15 28.05 -13.17
CA GLY A 144 -8.54 27.11 -12.22
C GLY A 144 -8.55 25.67 -12.76
N ALA A 145 -9.57 25.30 -13.53
CA ALA A 145 -9.64 24.01 -14.20
C ALA A 145 -8.61 23.88 -15.34
N GLN A 146 -8.41 24.95 -16.12
CA GLN A 146 -7.37 24.99 -17.14
C GLN A 146 -5.96 24.97 -16.53
N ALA A 147 -5.75 25.71 -15.44
CA ALA A 147 -4.51 25.73 -14.68
C ALA A 147 -4.17 24.34 -14.11
N GLY A 148 -5.15 23.67 -13.49
CA GLY A 148 -4.98 22.32 -12.96
C GLY A 148 -4.66 21.29 -14.05
N LEU A 149 -5.36 21.33 -15.19
CA LEU A 149 -5.06 20.45 -16.33
C LEU A 149 -3.66 20.70 -16.91
N TYR A 150 -3.24 21.97 -16.97
CA TYR A 150 -1.90 22.30 -17.43
C TYR A 150 -0.81 21.81 -16.47
N TYR A 151 -0.97 22.07 -15.18
CA TYR A 151 0.01 21.69 -14.16
C TYR A 151 0.12 20.16 -13.99
N HIS A 152 -1.01 19.45 -13.95
CA HIS A 152 -1.01 18.00 -13.69
C HIS A 152 -0.72 17.17 -14.95
N TYR A 153 -1.10 17.65 -16.13
CA TYR A 153 -1.11 16.84 -17.36
C TYR A 153 -0.48 17.53 -18.57
N GLY A 154 0.02 18.76 -18.44
CA GLY A 154 0.65 19.51 -19.54
C GLY A 154 -0.33 20.01 -20.60
N ILE A 155 -1.64 19.98 -20.36
CA ILE A 155 -2.65 20.39 -21.34
C ILE A 155 -2.73 21.92 -21.39
N LYS A 156 -2.28 22.50 -22.49
CA LYS A 156 -2.26 23.95 -22.69
C LYS A 156 -3.64 24.51 -23.02
N LYS A 157 -3.92 25.71 -22.52
CA LYS A 157 -5.08 26.51 -22.93
C LYS A 157 -4.87 27.09 -24.34
N ARG A 158 -5.97 27.40 -25.01
CA ARG A 158 -6.00 28.02 -26.35
C ARG A 158 -6.90 29.24 -26.34
N ILE A 159 -6.44 30.34 -26.92
CA ILE A 159 -7.23 31.56 -27.07
C ILE A 159 -8.33 31.34 -28.10
N MET A 160 -9.56 31.73 -27.75
CA MET A 160 -10.72 31.65 -28.62
C MET A 160 -10.80 32.86 -29.55
N LYS A 161 -11.40 32.68 -30.73
CA LYS A 161 -11.60 33.78 -31.69
C LYS A 161 -12.55 34.85 -31.15
N GLU A 162 -13.53 34.43 -30.36
CA GLU A 162 -14.51 35.29 -29.71
C GLU A 162 -14.66 34.83 -28.25
N LYS A 163 -14.91 35.78 -27.34
CA LYS A 163 -15.24 35.49 -25.94
C LYS A 163 -16.52 34.68 -25.88
N LEU A 164 -16.50 33.58 -25.15
CA LEU A 164 -17.69 32.81 -24.82
C LEU A 164 -18.34 33.43 -23.59
N SER A 165 -19.53 34.04 -23.74
CA SER A 165 -20.28 34.67 -22.65
C SER A 165 -21.77 34.40 -22.83
N GLY A 166 -22.37 33.67 -21.90
CA GLY A 166 -23.76 33.23 -22.01
C GLY A 166 -24.02 31.92 -21.27
N VAL A 167 -25.20 31.35 -21.50
CA VAL A 167 -25.64 30.06 -20.95
C VAL A 167 -25.72 29.05 -22.09
N TYR A 168 -24.98 27.95 -21.99
CA TYR A 168 -24.85 26.99 -23.09
C TYR A 168 -25.33 25.60 -22.70
N GLU A 169 -25.90 24.90 -23.67
CA GLU A 169 -26.30 23.50 -23.56
C GLU A 169 -25.08 22.59 -23.59
N HIS A 170 -25.12 21.53 -22.78
CA HIS A 170 -24.15 20.47 -22.70
C HIS A 170 -24.88 19.12 -22.70
N ILE A 171 -24.21 18.09 -23.22
CA ILE A 171 -24.64 16.69 -23.20
C ILE A 171 -23.78 15.88 -22.23
N LEU A 172 -24.36 14.86 -21.64
CA LEU A 172 -23.62 13.83 -20.92
C LEU A 172 -23.00 12.83 -21.89
N GLU A 173 -21.69 12.65 -21.83
CA GLU A 173 -20.99 11.59 -22.57
C GLU A 173 -20.94 10.27 -21.78
N ARG A 174 -21.12 10.36 -20.46
CA ARG A 174 -21.10 9.24 -19.53
C ARG A 174 -22.37 9.23 -18.67
N LYS A 175 -23.43 8.56 -19.14
CA LYS A 175 -24.74 8.53 -18.49
C LYS A 175 -24.73 7.92 -17.07
N ASN A 176 -23.81 6.98 -16.81
CA ASN A 176 -23.71 6.28 -15.53
C ASN A 176 -22.66 6.89 -14.58
N GLY A 177 -22.20 8.12 -14.83
CA GLY A 177 -21.19 8.77 -14.00
C GLY A 177 -21.74 9.32 -12.68
N MET A 178 -21.12 8.98 -11.54
CA MET A 178 -21.57 9.43 -10.21
C MET A 178 -21.61 10.95 -10.04
N LEU A 179 -20.73 11.71 -10.71
CA LEU A 179 -20.71 13.17 -10.61
C LEU A 179 -21.98 13.82 -11.21
N PHE A 180 -22.52 13.22 -12.27
CA PHE A 180 -23.70 13.69 -12.98
C PHE A 180 -24.95 12.87 -12.64
N ARG A 181 -24.92 12.17 -11.51
CA ARG A 181 -26.06 11.38 -11.07
C ARG A 181 -27.30 12.28 -10.90
N GLY A 182 -28.40 11.89 -11.53
CA GLY A 182 -29.67 12.62 -11.48
C GLY A 182 -29.74 13.83 -12.42
N PHE A 183 -28.74 14.03 -13.28
CA PHE A 183 -28.82 15.01 -14.36
C PHE A 183 -29.70 14.51 -15.50
N ASP A 184 -30.31 15.46 -16.19
CA ASP A 184 -30.87 15.23 -17.52
C ASP A 184 -29.75 14.96 -18.54
N ASP A 185 -30.08 14.25 -19.63
CA ASP A 185 -29.13 13.97 -20.72
C ASP A 185 -28.54 15.26 -21.33
N THR A 186 -29.32 16.34 -21.32
CA THR A 186 -28.91 17.70 -21.70
C THR A 186 -29.14 18.68 -20.55
N PHE A 187 -28.23 19.62 -20.35
CA PHE A 187 -28.33 20.63 -19.30
C PHE A 187 -27.59 21.92 -19.67
N TYR A 188 -27.94 23.01 -19.00
CA TYR A 188 -27.41 24.34 -19.31
C TYR A 188 -26.44 24.82 -18.24
N VAL A 189 -25.33 25.47 -18.65
CA VAL A 189 -24.34 26.04 -17.72
C VAL A 189 -23.85 27.39 -18.24
N PRO A 190 -23.68 28.40 -17.37
CA PRO A 190 -23.09 29.66 -17.77
C PRO A 190 -21.58 29.54 -18.01
N HIS A 191 -21.09 30.27 -19.00
CA HIS A 191 -19.67 30.41 -19.33
C HIS A 191 -19.33 31.89 -19.48
N SER A 192 -18.13 32.28 -19.04
CA SER A 192 -17.52 33.60 -19.31
C SER A 192 -16.01 33.40 -19.42
N ARG A 193 -15.51 33.19 -20.64
CA ARG A 193 -14.09 32.88 -20.87
C ARG A 193 -13.60 33.24 -22.27
N ASN A 194 -12.32 33.61 -22.36
CA ASN A 194 -11.61 33.87 -23.61
C ASN A 194 -10.74 32.69 -24.08
N THR A 195 -10.63 31.64 -23.25
CA THR A 195 -9.78 30.48 -23.52
C THR A 195 -10.51 29.16 -23.34
N THR A 196 -10.04 28.15 -24.05
CA THR A 196 -10.56 26.79 -23.99
C THR A 196 -9.41 25.76 -23.98
N ILE A 197 -9.76 24.48 -23.89
CA ILE A 197 -8.85 23.35 -23.97
C ILE A 197 -9.25 22.44 -25.14
N SER A 198 -8.28 21.70 -25.68
CA SER A 198 -8.54 20.77 -26.77
C SER A 198 -9.07 19.44 -26.26
N ARG A 199 -10.19 18.96 -26.82
CA ARG A 199 -10.68 17.58 -26.59
C ARG A 199 -9.59 16.55 -26.90
N GLU A 200 -8.95 16.69 -28.06
CA GLU A 200 -7.92 15.74 -28.51
C GLU A 200 -6.72 15.67 -27.56
N ASP A 201 -6.37 16.78 -26.89
CA ASP A 201 -5.26 16.79 -25.95
C ASP A 201 -5.63 16.10 -24.63
N ILE A 202 -6.91 16.14 -24.24
CA ILE A 202 -7.42 15.38 -23.08
C ILE A 202 -7.50 13.89 -23.40
N GLU A 203 -8.01 13.52 -24.57
CA GLU A 203 -8.18 12.12 -24.98
C GLU A 203 -6.83 11.38 -25.14
N LYS A 204 -5.73 12.12 -25.35
CA LYS A 204 -4.35 11.57 -25.34
C LYS A 204 -3.86 11.18 -23.95
N ILE A 205 -4.48 11.66 -22.87
CA ILE A 205 -4.07 11.40 -21.49
C ILE A 205 -4.93 10.26 -20.92
N PRO A 206 -4.37 9.04 -20.77
CA PRO A 206 -5.15 7.87 -20.36
C PRO A 206 -5.68 7.97 -18.92
N GLU A 207 -5.13 8.85 -18.08
CA GLU A 207 -5.57 9.10 -16.72
C GLU A 207 -6.81 10.00 -16.62
N LEU A 208 -7.23 10.63 -17.71
CA LEU A 208 -8.37 11.56 -17.74
C LEU A 208 -9.61 10.94 -18.40
N GLU A 209 -10.77 11.43 -18.00
CA GLU A 209 -12.06 11.02 -18.54
C GLU A 209 -12.94 12.26 -18.78
N ILE A 210 -13.40 12.44 -20.01
CA ILE A 210 -14.41 13.46 -20.36
C ILE A 210 -15.79 12.94 -19.97
N LEU A 211 -16.52 13.73 -19.19
CA LEU A 211 -17.84 13.39 -18.66
C LEU A 211 -18.96 14.09 -19.41
N SER A 212 -18.70 15.31 -19.87
CA SER A 212 -19.68 16.15 -20.56
C SER A 212 -19.00 17.20 -21.44
N SER A 213 -19.66 17.51 -22.55
CA SER A 213 -19.28 18.57 -23.48
C SER A 213 -20.52 19.21 -24.11
N GLY A 214 -20.34 20.32 -24.83
CA GLY A 214 -21.36 20.90 -25.69
C GLY A 214 -20.75 21.32 -27.03
N GLU A 215 -21.60 21.50 -28.04
CA GLU A 215 -21.16 21.82 -29.40
C GLU A 215 -20.40 23.16 -29.47
N LYS A 216 -21.02 24.22 -28.95
CA LYS A 216 -20.41 25.57 -28.88
C LYS A 216 -19.41 25.74 -27.72
N PRO A 217 -19.70 25.33 -26.48
CA PRO A 217 -18.79 25.54 -25.36
C PRO A 217 -17.60 24.55 -25.34
N GLY A 218 -17.64 23.45 -26.09
CA GLY A 218 -16.61 22.41 -26.08
C GLY A 218 -16.67 21.54 -24.83
N VAL A 219 -15.52 21.02 -24.38
CA VAL A 219 -15.43 20.18 -23.17
C VAL A 219 -15.86 20.99 -21.94
N PHE A 220 -16.77 20.42 -21.15
CA PHE A 220 -17.29 21.03 -19.93
C PHE A 220 -16.74 20.40 -18.66
N ALA A 221 -16.80 19.07 -18.55
CA ALA A 221 -16.40 18.38 -17.33
C ALA A 221 -15.43 17.24 -17.63
N VAL A 222 -14.31 17.24 -16.90
CA VAL A 222 -13.28 16.20 -16.96
C VAL A 222 -12.98 15.77 -15.53
N LYS A 223 -12.69 14.49 -15.32
CA LYS A 223 -12.15 14.01 -14.05
C LYS A 223 -10.90 13.15 -14.27
N SER A 224 -10.09 13.02 -13.23
CA SER A 224 -9.07 11.98 -13.18
C SER A 224 -9.71 10.62 -12.89
N LYS A 225 -9.14 9.53 -13.42
CA LYS A 225 -9.59 8.15 -13.16
C LYS A 225 -9.51 7.76 -11.68
N LYS A 226 -8.56 8.34 -10.94
CA LYS A 226 -8.45 8.19 -9.49
C LYS A 226 -9.54 8.96 -8.72
N ASN A 227 -10.41 9.70 -9.40
CA ASN A 227 -11.52 10.48 -8.82
C ASN A 227 -11.09 11.59 -7.83
N ARG A 228 -9.79 11.92 -7.78
CA ARG A 228 -9.24 12.94 -6.86
C ARG A 228 -9.22 14.36 -7.46
N GLN A 229 -9.43 14.49 -8.76
CA GLN A 229 -9.40 15.78 -9.45
C GLN A 229 -10.58 15.89 -10.39
N ILE A 230 -11.35 16.97 -10.25
CA ILE A 230 -12.49 17.31 -11.09
C ILE A 230 -12.21 18.69 -11.69
N PHE A 231 -12.44 18.82 -12.99
CA PHE A 231 -12.16 20.01 -13.79
C PHE A 231 -13.44 20.44 -14.51
N ILE A 232 -14.01 21.56 -14.09
CA ILE A 232 -15.24 22.13 -14.65
C ILE A 232 -14.90 23.41 -15.40
N MET A 233 -15.15 23.44 -16.71
CA MET A 233 -14.76 24.54 -17.59
C MET A 233 -15.74 25.73 -17.59
N GLY A 234 -16.92 25.57 -16.99
CA GLY A 234 -17.94 26.61 -16.86
C GLY A 234 -18.15 27.04 -15.41
N HIS A 235 -19.15 27.90 -15.18
CA HIS A 235 -19.41 28.56 -13.91
C HIS A 235 -20.75 28.15 -13.28
N SER A 236 -20.90 26.88 -12.92
CA SER A 236 -22.17 26.39 -12.35
C SER A 236 -22.60 27.15 -11.08
N GLU A 237 -21.64 27.79 -10.40
CA GLU A 237 -21.84 28.60 -9.20
C GLU A 237 -22.44 29.99 -9.44
N TYR A 238 -22.44 30.50 -10.67
CA TYR A 238 -22.88 31.87 -10.95
C TYR A 238 -24.34 32.12 -10.53
N ASP A 239 -24.54 33.29 -9.91
CA ASP A 239 -25.87 33.81 -9.61
C ASP A 239 -26.56 34.38 -10.85
N TRP A 240 -27.88 34.53 -10.74
CA TRP A 240 -28.75 34.93 -11.83
C TRP A 240 -28.32 36.23 -12.54
N ASP A 241 -27.64 37.15 -11.84
CA ASP A 241 -27.21 38.46 -12.33
C ASP A 241 -25.68 38.56 -12.55
N THR A 242 -24.92 37.48 -12.40
CA THR A 242 -23.45 37.57 -12.49
C THR A 242 -22.98 37.97 -13.89
N LEU A 243 -23.49 37.29 -14.94
CA LEU A 243 -23.20 37.67 -16.33
C LEU A 243 -23.78 39.03 -16.68
N GLN A 244 -24.92 39.42 -16.09
CA GLN A 244 -25.49 40.76 -16.25
C GLN A 244 -24.55 41.83 -15.71
N ARG A 245 -23.99 41.66 -14.50
CA ARG A 245 -23.03 42.61 -13.92
C ARG A 245 -21.76 42.71 -14.77
N GLU A 246 -21.24 41.60 -15.27
CA GLU A 246 -20.10 41.58 -16.20
C GLU A 246 -20.41 42.35 -17.49
N TYR A 247 -21.55 42.06 -18.12
CA TYR A 247 -22.01 42.71 -19.35
C TYR A 247 -22.22 44.22 -19.18
N LEU A 248 -22.94 44.64 -18.13
CA LEU A 248 -23.22 46.05 -17.87
C LEU A 248 -21.94 46.82 -17.52
N ARG A 249 -21.01 46.21 -16.79
CA ARG A 249 -19.69 46.81 -16.52
C ARG A 249 -18.96 47.12 -17.84
N ASP A 250 -18.88 46.14 -18.74
CA ASP A 250 -18.14 46.27 -20.00
C ASP A 250 -18.87 47.24 -20.97
N LYS A 251 -20.21 47.23 -20.98
CA LYS A 251 -21.05 48.17 -21.73
C LYS A 251 -20.85 49.61 -21.25
N ASN A 252 -20.88 49.83 -19.94
CA ASN A 252 -20.66 51.15 -19.33
C ASN A 252 -19.22 51.65 -19.48
N ALA A 253 -18.26 50.74 -19.61
CA ALA A 253 -16.87 51.06 -19.95
C ALA A 253 -16.65 51.37 -21.45
N GLY A 254 -17.70 51.30 -22.28
CA GLY A 254 -17.63 51.58 -23.72
C GLY A 254 -17.00 50.48 -24.56
N LEU A 255 -16.88 49.25 -24.04
CA LEU A 255 -16.23 48.12 -24.72
C LEU A 255 -17.13 47.42 -25.76
N ASN A 256 -18.38 47.88 -25.92
CA ASN A 256 -19.40 47.31 -26.81
C ASN A 256 -19.47 45.76 -26.77
N PRO A 257 -19.65 45.16 -25.58
CA PRO A 257 -19.73 43.70 -25.46
C PRO A 257 -20.96 43.16 -26.20
N LYS A 258 -20.86 41.94 -26.74
CA LYS A 258 -22.03 41.19 -27.22
C LYS A 258 -22.95 40.87 -26.03
N VAL A 259 -24.26 40.88 -26.25
CA VAL A 259 -25.23 40.39 -25.26
C VAL A 259 -24.92 38.92 -24.96
N PRO A 260 -24.89 38.48 -23.69
CA PRO A 260 -24.59 37.09 -23.36
C PRO A 260 -25.63 36.12 -23.96
N ASP A 261 -25.15 35.10 -24.68
CA ASP A 261 -26.01 34.17 -25.41
C ASP A 261 -26.97 33.41 -24.47
N ASN A 262 -28.25 33.27 -24.86
CA ASN A 262 -29.26 32.47 -24.16
C ASN A 262 -29.47 32.83 -22.67
N TYR A 263 -29.05 34.02 -22.26
CA TYR A 263 -29.10 34.45 -20.86
C TYR A 263 -30.34 35.30 -20.57
N TYR A 264 -30.63 36.24 -21.48
CA TYR A 264 -31.86 37.03 -21.46
C TYR A 264 -32.95 36.36 -22.31
N PRO A 265 -34.24 36.52 -21.94
CA PRO A 265 -35.34 36.18 -22.84
C PRO A 265 -35.17 36.88 -24.20
N ASN A 266 -35.16 36.10 -25.29
CA ASN A 266 -35.01 36.59 -26.67
C ASN A 266 -33.73 37.44 -26.92
N ASP A 267 -32.68 37.27 -26.11
CA ASP A 267 -31.46 38.07 -26.12
C ASP A 267 -31.69 39.59 -25.95
N ASP A 268 -32.78 39.97 -25.26
CA ASP A 268 -33.11 41.36 -24.92
C ASP A 268 -32.51 41.74 -23.56
N ASP A 269 -31.48 42.59 -23.56
CA ASP A 269 -30.77 43.01 -22.34
C ASP A 269 -31.56 43.98 -21.44
N THR A 270 -32.79 44.36 -21.84
CA THR A 270 -33.74 45.11 -21.00
C THR A 270 -34.61 44.21 -20.13
N GLU A 271 -34.67 42.91 -20.43
CA GLU A 271 -35.44 41.91 -19.70
C GLU A 271 -34.64 41.31 -18.52
N THR A 272 -35.34 40.63 -17.60
CA THR A 272 -34.67 39.94 -16.47
C THR A 272 -34.09 38.59 -16.93
N PRO A 273 -32.84 38.24 -16.58
CA PRO A 273 -32.22 36.95 -16.95
C PRO A 273 -33.03 35.72 -16.52
N SER A 274 -33.06 34.70 -17.37
CA SER A 274 -33.74 33.43 -17.09
C SER A 274 -32.75 32.38 -16.58
N VAL A 275 -32.95 31.91 -15.34
CA VAL A 275 -32.05 30.93 -14.72
C VAL A 275 -32.42 29.51 -15.13
N LYS A 276 -31.57 28.88 -15.94
CA LYS A 276 -31.74 27.50 -16.45
C LYS A 276 -30.75 26.46 -15.90
N TRP A 277 -29.80 26.87 -15.05
CA TRP A 277 -28.70 26.02 -14.58
C TRP A 277 -28.72 25.71 -13.07
N ARG A 278 -29.67 26.29 -12.31
CA ARG A 278 -29.62 26.20 -10.85
C ARG A 278 -29.81 24.76 -10.33
N SER A 279 -30.67 23.97 -10.97
CA SER A 279 -30.89 22.56 -10.62
C SER A 279 -29.62 21.73 -10.82
N CYS A 280 -29.02 21.82 -12.02
CA CYS A 280 -27.80 21.08 -12.34
C CYS A 280 -26.60 21.54 -11.49
N ALA A 281 -26.50 22.82 -11.17
CA ALA A 281 -25.48 23.33 -10.25
C ALA A 281 -25.59 22.70 -8.86
N ASN A 282 -26.79 22.69 -8.26
CA ASN A 282 -26.99 22.09 -6.94
C ASN A 282 -26.66 20.60 -6.94
N LEU A 283 -27.08 19.87 -7.98
CA LEU A 283 -26.76 18.45 -8.13
C LEU A 283 -25.26 18.22 -8.30
N LEU A 284 -24.55 19.05 -9.09
CA LEU A 284 -23.11 18.91 -9.33
C LEU A 284 -22.33 18.95 -8.02
N PHE A 285 -22.53 20.00 -7.22
CA PHE A 285 -21.82 20.18 -5.96
C PHE A 285 -22.25 19.16 -4.91
N SER A 286 -23.54 18.81 -4.85
CA SER A 286 -24.04 17.77 -3.96
C SER A 286 -23.45 16.40 -4.28
N ASN A 287 -23.35 16.04 -5.57
CA ASN A 287 -22.77 14.79 -6.03
C ASN A 287 -21.26 14.75 -5.76
N TRP A 288 -20.56 15.85 -6.00
CA TRP A 288 -19.15 15.96 -5.64
C TRP A 288 -18.93 15.75 -4.14
N LEU A 289 -19.62 16.53 -3.29
CA LEU A 289 -19.53 16.41 -1.84
C LEU A 289 -19.88 15.02 -1.33
N ASN A 290 -20.90 14.38 -1.92
CA ASN A 290 -21.35 13.08 -1.44
C ASN A 290 -20.43 11.93 -1.90
N TYR A 291 -20.11 11.85 -3.19
CA TYR A 291 -19.47 10.66 -3.78
C TYR A 291 -17.96 10.76 -3.94
N PHE A 292 -17.43 11.99 -3.97
CA PHE A 292 -16.00 12.25 -4.20
C PHE A 292 -15.32 12.88 -2.98
N VAL A 293 -16.10 13.21 -1.94
CA VAL A 293 -15.61 13.69 -0.66
C VAL A 293 -16.15 12.77 0.44
N TYR A 294 -17.37 12.98 0.93
CA TYR A 294 -17.93 12.30 2.10
C TYR A 294 -17.80 10.77 2.11
N GLN A 295 -18.15 10.09 1.02
CA GLN A 295 -18.14 8.63 0.98
C GLN A 295 -16.77 8.03 0.71
N SER A 296 -15.83 8.81 0.18
CA SER A 296 -14.52 8.34 -0.26
C SER A 296 -13.38 8.80 0.65
N THR A 297 -13.55 9.89 1.41
CA THR A 297 -12.53 10.40 2.32
C THR A 297 -12.36 9.47 3.53
N PRO A 298 -11.11 9.18 3.95
CA PRO A 298 -10.89 8.33 5.10
C PRO A 298 -11.31 9.08 6.37
N TYR A 299 -11.73 8.31 7.39
CA TYR A 299 -12.16 8.90 8.66
C TYR A 299 -11.05 9.77 9.29
N ASP A 300 -9.83 9.24 9.37
CA ASP A 300 -8.64 10.00 9.75
C ASP A 300 -8.02 10.68 8.51
N ILE A 301 -8.27 11.97 8.41
CA ILE A 301 -7.88 12.81 7.27
C ILE A 301 -6.36 12.99 7.13
N SER A 302 -5.60 12.79 8.21
CA SER A 302 -4.12 12.81 8.16
C SER A 302 -3.55 11.63 7.37
N THR A 303 -4.37 10.61 7.12
CA THR A 303 -4.02 9.44 6.34
C THR A 303 -4.18 9.63 4.82
N ILE A 304 -4.58 10.81 4.33
CA ILE A 304 -4.67 11.09 2.87
C ILE A 304 -3.33 10.83 2.16
N SER A 305 -2.22 11.26 2.77
CA SER A 305 -0.86 10.98 2.28
C SER A 305 -0.48 9.50 2.30
N GLN A 306 -1.27 8.69 3.03
CA GLN A 306 -1.09 7.27 3.23
C GLN A 306 -2.22 6.45 2.60
N GLU A 307 -3.20 7.03 1.89
CA GLU A 307 -4.26 6.25 1.22
C GLU A 307 -3.68 5.36 0.13
N ASP A 308 -2.69 5.87 -0.59
CA ASP A 308 -1.88 5.10 -1.55
C ASP A 308 -0.91 4.11 -0.85
N LEU A 309 -0.78 4.20 0.49
CA LEU A 309 0.01 3.32 1.35
C LEU A 309 -0.86 2.43 2.26
N LYS A 310 -2.19 2.56 2.23
CA LYS A 310 -3.08 1.65 2.92
C LYS A 310 -3.00 0.34 2.14
N PRO A 311 -2.65 -0.79 2.79
CA PRO A 311 -3.23 -2.06 2.38
C PRO A 311 -4.70 -1.78 2.12
N PHE A 312 -5.22 -2.21 0.97
CA PHE A 312 -6.65 -2.41 0.84
C PHE A 312 -7.00 -3.45 1.90
N THR A 313 -7.21 -3.02 3.15
CA THR A 313 -7.76 -3.85 4.20
C THR A 313 -9.14 -4.12 3.70
N SER A 314 -9.37 -5.36 3.31
CA SER A 314 -10.66 -5.85 2.95
C SER A 314 -11.57 -5.71 4.17
N GLU A 315 -12.23 -4.56 4.27
CA GLU A 315 -13.29 -4.25 5.25
C GLU A 315 -14.46 -5.26 5.13
N ASN A 316 -14.45 -6.10 4.09
CA ASN A 316 -15.38 -7.19 3.82
C ASN A 316 -14.86 -8.60 4.16
N VAL A 317 -13.74 -8.78 4.86
CA VAL A 317 -13.31 -10.14 5.27
C VAL A 317 -14.07 -10.60 6.50
N ALA A 318 -14.94 -11.60 6.30
CA ALA A 318 -15.74 -12.20 7.36
C ALA A 318 -14.92 -13.00 8.40
N VAL A 319 -13.76 -13.54 8.00
CA VAL A 319 -12.89 -14.37 8.85
C VAL A 319 -11.42 -14.06 8.58
N LYS A 320 -10.71 -13.67 9.63
CA LYS A 320 -9.27 -13.43 9.69
C LYS A 320 -8.61 -14.44 10.62
N VAL A 321 -7.41 -14.86 10.26
CA VAL A 321 -6.50 -15.56 11.16
C VAL A 321 -5.43 -14.59 11.61
N ALA A 322 -5.18 -14.50 12.91
CA ALA A 322 -4.13 -13.64 13.47
C ALA A 322 -3.09 -14.50 14.18
N LYS A 323 -1.85 -14.48 13.68
CA LYS A 323 -0.71 -15.13 14.34
C LYS A 323 0.09 -14.11 15.14
N PHE A 324 0.40 -14.42 16.40
CA PHE A 324 1.25 -13.59 17.26
C PHE A 324 2.60 -14.26 17.51
N GLY A 325 3.68 -13.55 17.20
CA GLY A 325 5.04 -14.01 17.44
C GLY A 325 5.45 -13.99 18.92
N GLY A 326 6.57 -14.64 19.26
CA GLY A 326 7.01 -14.77 20.64
C GLY A 326 7.28 -13.42 21.34
N SER A 327 7.79 -12.41 20.64
CA SER A 327 7.98 -11.06 21.22
C SER A 327 6.66 -10.38 21.58
N SER A 328 5.58 -10.71 20.86
CA SER A 328 4.22 -10.24 21.16
C SER A 328 3.57 -10.98 22.34
N LEU A 329 4.23 -12.00 22.88
CA LEU A 329 3.73 -12.87 23.95
C LEU A 329 4.76 -13.04 25.08
N ALA A 330 5.75 -12.14 25.16
CA ALA A 330 6.90 -12.27 26.05
C ALA A 330 6.55 -12.14 27.54
N ASP A 331 5.53 -11.33 27.86
CA ASP A 331 5.05 -11.04 29.22
C ASP A 331 3.57 -10.63 29.23
N LEU A 332 3.01 -10.42 30.43
CA LEU A 332 1.61 -10.02 30.62
C LEU A 332 1.25 -8.72 29.89
N SER A 333 2.15 -7.73 29.86
CA SER A 333 1.89 -6.44 29.19
C SER A 333 1.68 -6.64 27.69
N GLN A 334 2.51 -7.47 27.06
CA GLN A 334 2.36 -7.84 25.66
C GLN A 334 1.10 -8.67 25.41
N VAL A 335 0.79 -9.65 26.28
CA VAL A 335 -0.44 -10.44 26.19
C VAL A 335 -1.70 -9.56 26.27
N MET A 336 -1.71 -8.52 27.11
CA MET A 336 -2.83 -7.59 27.18
C MET A 336 -2.99 -6.75 25.89
N LYS A 337 -1.90 -6.39 25.21
CA LYS A 337 -1.98 -5.76 23.88
C LYS A 337 -2.57 -6.71 22.86
N VAL A 338 -2.17 -7.99 22.88
CA VAL A 338 -2.74 -9.03 22.00
C VAL A 338 -4.25 -9.15 22.23
N LYS A 339 -4.70 -9.18 23.49
CA LYS A 339 -6.13 -9.18 23.83
C LYS A 339 -6.86 -7.99 23.21
N GLU A 340 -6.37 -6.77 23.42
CA GLU A 340 -6.97 -5.55 22.88
C GLU A 340 -7.02 -5.58 21.34
N ILE A 341 -5.97 -6.09 20.69
CA ILE A 341 -5.94 -6.27 19.24
C ILE A 341 -7.03 -7.24 18.81
N VAL A 342 -7.13 -8.42 19.41
CA VAL A 342 -8.14 -9.42 19.02
C VAL A 342 -9.56 -8.86 19.20
N GLU A 343 -9.86 -8.24 20.34
CA GLU A 343 -11.21 -7.74 20.67
C GLU A 343 -11.64 -6.55 19.80
N LYS A 344 -10.70 -5.77 19.25
CA LYS A 344 -11.01 -4.63 18.36
C LYS A 344 -11.58 -5.03 17.01
N ASP A 345 -11.48 -6.30 16.60
CA ASP A 345 -11.95 -6.76 15.30
C ASP A 345 -12.54 -8.16 15.42
N SER A 346 -13.87 -8.23 15.40
CA SER A 346 -14.62 -9.49 15.51
C SER A 346 -14.36 -10.46 14.35
N ALA A 347 -13.70 -10.04 13.26
CA ALA A 347 -13.29 -10.95 12.21
C ALA A 347 -12.08 -11.80 12.63
N ARG A 348 -11.33 -11.44 13.68
CA ARG A 348 -10.19 -12.22 14.23
C ARG A 348 -10.69 -13.41 15.05
N LYS A 349 -11.20 -14.42 14.34
CA LYS A 349 -11.82 -15.61 14.95
C LYS A 349 -10.81 -16.67 15.37
N PHE A 350 -9.73 -16.84 14.61
CA PHE A 350 -8.74 -17.89 14.85
C PHE A 350 -7.37 -17.29 15.14
N ILE A 351 -6.83 -17.60 16.30
CA ILE A 351 -5.58 -17.02 16.82
C ILE A 351 -4.51 -18.09 16.87
N VAL A 352 -3.36 -17.85 16.24
CA VAL A 352 -2.20 -18.75 16.29
C VAL A 352 -1.12 -18.13 17.16
N VAL A 353 -0.54 -18.89 18.09
CA VAL A 353 0.42 -18.36 19.07
C VAL A 353 1.76 -19.09 19.06
N SER A 354 2.84 -18.33 19.24
CA SER A 354 4.19 -18.86 19.50
C SER A 354 4.47 -18.96 21.00
N ALA A 355 5.51 -19.70 21.40
CA ALA A 355 6.01 -19.66 22.78
C ALA A 355 6.53 -18.25 23.14
N PRO A 356 6.55 -17.88 24.45
CA PRO A 356 7.02 -16.57 24.90
C PRO A 356 8.46 -16.30 24.48
N GLY A 357 8.65 -15.17 23.80
CA GLY A 357 9.94 -14.63 23.40
C GLY A 357 10.68 -13.99 24.57
N LYS A 358 11.91 -13.52 24.32
CA LYS A 358 12.72 -12.81 25.31
C LYS A 358 12.04 -11.53 25.80
N ARG A 359 12.11 -11.25 27.10
CA ARG A 359 11.63 -10.00 27.71
C ARG A 359 12.66 -8.87 27.61
N THR A 360 13.94 -9.22 27.66
CA THR A 360 15.09 -8.33 27.54
C THR A 360 16.17 -9.00 26.70
N ALA A 361 17.22 -8.27 26.29
CA ALA A 361 18.29 -8.81 25.46
C ALA A 361 19.00 -10.03 26.09
N ASP A 362 19.18 -9.99 27.42
CA ASP A 362 19.87 -11.01 28.22
C ASP A 362 18.95 -12.16 28.68
N ASP A 363 17.64 -12.08 28.42
CA ASP A 363 16.68 -13.13 28.77
C ASP A 363 16.83 -14.35 27.85
N THR A 364 16.48 -15.54 28.36
CA THR A 364 16.47 -16.78 27.58
C THR A 364 15.07 -17.02 27.02
N LYS A 365 14.95 -17.51 25.78
CA LYS A 365 13.64 -17.86 25.20
C LYS A 365 13.10 -19.15 25.86
N VAL A 366 11.78 -19.27 26.00
CA VAL A 366 11.15 -20.49 26.54
C VAL A 366 11.53 -21.73 25.72
N THR A 367 11.50 -21.61 24.39
CA THR A 367 11.86 -22.71 23.49
C THR A 367 13.29 -23.20 23.74
N ASP A 368 14.25 -22.30 23.96
CA ASP A 368 15.65 -22.66 24.19
C ASP A 368 15.83 -23.43 25.51
N LEU A 369 15.09 -23.02 26.56
CA LEU A 369 15.06 -23.73 27.84
C LEU A 369 14.48 -25.15 27.70
N LEU A 370 13.45 -25.32 26.85
CA LEU A 370 12.84 -26.61 26.55
C LEU A 370 13.77 -27.51 25.71
N ILE A 371 14.48 -26.94 24.74
CA ILE A 371 15.49 -27.66 23.95
C ILE A 371 16.57 -28.18 24.89
N GLU A 372 17.15 -27.31 25.74
CA GLU A 372 18.18 -27.71 26.71
C GLU A 372 17.64 -28.77 27.68
N ALA A 373 16.40 -28.64 28.15
CA ALA A 373 15.74 -29.62 29.02
C ALA A 373 15.50 -30.98 28.34
N SER A 374 15.37 -31.00 27.01
CA SER A 374 15.16 -32.21 26.21
C SER A 374 16.46 -32.94 25.86
N GLU A 375 17.59 -32.24 25.88
CA GLU A 375 18.91 -32.77 25.58
C GLU A 375 19.66 -33.23 26.83
N ASP A 376 19.43 -32.56 27.96
CA ASP A 376 20.07 -32.85 29.24
C ASP A 376 19.03 -33.05 30.37
N ASN A 377 18.76 -34.32 30.67
CA ASN A 377 17.83 -34.72 31.72
C ASN A 377 18.17 -34.17 33.12
N SER A 378 19.44 -33.80 33.37
CA SER A 378 19.85 -33.22 34.66
C SER A 378 19.34 -31.79 34.85
N LYS A 379 18.99 -31.11 33.75
CA LYS A 379 18.50 -29.72 33.74
C LYS A 379 16.99 -29.62 33.61
N THR A 380 16.29 -30.71 33.28
CA THR A 380 14.85 -30.71 33.02
C THR A 380 14.05 -30.07 34.17
N ASP A 381 14.31 -30.46 35.41
CA ASP A 381 13.57 -29.92 36.56
C ASP A 381 13.79 -28.43 36.79
N LYS A 382 15.04 -27.99 36.68
CA LYS A 382 15.40 -26.58 36.80
C LYS A 382 14.72 -25.75 35.71
N ASN A 383 14.82 -26.18 34.46
CA ASN A 383 14.29 -25.43 33.32
C ASN A 383 12.76 -25.41 33.31
N LEU A 384 12.10 -26.54 33.64
CA LEU A 384 10.65 -26.58 33.81
C LEU A 384 10.15 -25.67 34.94
N GLN A 385 10.91 -25.55 36.04
CA GLN A 385 10.58 -24.61 37.11
C GLN A 385 10.69 -23.15 36.65
N ILE A 386 11.73 -22.77 35.89
CA ILE A 386 11.87 -21.43 35.32
C ILE A 386 10.70 -21.12 34.36
N ILE A 387 10.33 -22.10 33.53
CA ILE A 387 9.21 -21.97 32.58
C ILE A 387 7.88 -21.79 33.34
N LYS A 388 7.65 -22.58 34.39
CA LYS A 388 6.49 -22.47 35.26
C LYS A 388 6.36 -21.05 35.82
N GLU A 389 7.43 -20.52 36.41
CA GLU A 389 7.44 -19.17 36.98
C GLU A 389 7.15 -18.10 35.92
N ARG A 390 7.68 -18.28 34.71
CA ARG A 390 7.43 -17.36 33.59
C ARG A 390 5.95 -17.35 33.19
N PHE A 391 5.32 -18.51 33.07
CA PHE A 391 3.90 -18.59 32.74
C PHE A 391 2.99 -18.14 33.89
N GLN A 392 3.37 -18.42 35.15
CA GLN A 392 2.67 -17.91 36.33
C GLN A 392 2.65 -16.38 36.39
N ALA A 393 3.72 -15.73 35.95
CA ALA A 393 3.76 -14.27 35.85
C ALA A 393 2.83 -13.70 34.76
N ILE A 394 2.47 -14.50 33.75
CA ILE A 394 1.53 -14.12 32.69
C ILE A 394 0.08 -14.40 33.13
N ALA A 395 -0.18 -15.53 33.78
CA ALA A 395 -1.53 -15.93 34.17
C ALA A 395 -1.54 -16.59 35.57
N CYS A 396 -1.58 -15.78 36.62
CA CYS A 396 -1.51 -16.27 38.00
C CYS A 396 -2.63 -17.26 38.38
N ASP A 397 -3.80 -17.16 37.77
CA ASP A 397 -4.98 -18.00 38.06
C ASP A 397 -4.98 -19.36 37.33
N PHE A 398 -3.85 -19.80 36.78
CA PHE A 398 -3.73 -21.05 36.04
C PHE A 398 -2.93 -22.10 36.83
N ASN A 399 -3.42 -23.35 36.89
CA ASN A 399 -2.78 -24.43 37.66
C ASN A 399 -1.57 -25.03 36.92
N PHE A 400 -0.48 -24.27 36.83
CA PHE A 400 0.73 -24.73 36.14
C PHE A 400 1.47 -25.85 36.85
N ASP A 401 1.25 -26.05 38.16
CA ASP A 401 1.85 -27.16 38.91
C ASP A 401 1.43 -28.52 38.33
N GLU A 402 0.15 -28.68 38.05
CA GLU A 402 -0.40 -29.91 37.47
C GLU A 402 0.05 -30.10 36.02
N GLU A 403 0.02 -29.04 35.20
CA GLU A 403 0.48 -29.11 33.81
C GLU A 403 1.96 -29.50 33.69
N ILE A 404 2.84 -28.83 34.44
CA ILE A 404 4.27 -29.10 34.39
C ILE A 404 4.58 -30.53 34.87
N LYS A 405 3.84 -31.01 35.88
CA LYS A 405 3.93 -32.40 36.33
C LYS A 405 3.54 -33.38 35.22
N ASN A 406 2.42 -33.14 34.53
CA ASN A 406 1.94 -34.00 33.45
C ASN A 406 2.92 -33.99 32.27
N ILE A 407 3.40 -32.82 31.87
CA ILE A 407 4.43 -32.65 30.83
C ILE A 407 5.68 -33.44 31.16
N LYS A 408 6.18 -33.32 32.39
CA LYS A 408 7.37 -34.05 32.86
C LYS A 408 7.13 -35.56 32.82
N SER A 409 5.99 -36.03 33.32
CA SER A 409 5.66 -37.46 33.34
C SER A 409 5.58 -38.04 31.93
N GLU A 410 4.95 -37.34 30.98
CA GLU A 410 4.83 -37.81 29.60
C GLU A 410 6.19 -37.81 28.88
N PHE A 411 7.00 -36.78 29.10
CA PHE A 411 8.36 -36.73 28.54
C PHE A 411 9.25 -37.85 29.08
N ILE A 412 9.23 -38.12 30.39
CA ILE A 412 10.01 -39.22 30.99
C ILE A 412 9.56 -40.58 30.46
N LYS A 413 8.26 -40.74 30.20
CA LYS A 413 7.69 -42.00 29.72
C LYS A 413 8.07 -42.30 28.27
N ASN A 414 7.97 -41.32 27.38
CA ASN A 414 8.13 -41.55 25.93
C ASN A 414 9.49 -41.08 25.38
N GLY A 415 10.20 -40.19 26.08
CA GLY A 415 11.49 -39.63 25.64
C GLY A 415 11.42 -38.76 24.39
N ASN A 416 10.22 -38.35 23.95
CA ASN A 416 10.04 -37.56 22.74
C ASN A 416 10.49 -36.10 22.98
N LYS A 417 11.56 -35.68 22.30
CA LYS A 417 12.10 -34.31 22.39
C LYS A 417 11.14 -33.28 21.80
N ASP A 418 10.55 -33.57 20.65
CA ASP A 418 9.59 -32.71 19.97
C ASP A 418 8.35 -32.44 20.84
N TYR A 419 7.91 -33.45 21.58
CA TYR A 419 6.88 -33.27 22.60
C TYR A 419 7.29 -32.19 23.61
N LEU A 420 8.46 -32.30 24.23
CA LEU A 420 8.87 -31.34 25.26
C LEU A 420 9.04 -29.93 24.69
N VAL A 421 9.68 -29.79 23.52
CA VAL A 421 9.91 -28.49 22.87
C VAL A 421 8.60 -27.80 22.48
N SER A 422 7.60 -28.57 22.01
CA SER A 422 6.28 -28.03 21.65
C SER A 422 5.48 -27.44 22.82
N ARG A 423 5.84 -27.75 24.06
CA ARG A 423 5.04 -27.36 25.23
C ARG A 423 5.03 -25.86 25.50
N GLY A 424 6.00 -25.11 24.96
CA GLY A 424 6.01 -23.66 25.03
C GLY A 424 4.79 -23.05 24.34
N GLU A 425 4.53 -23.46 23.09
CA GLU A 425 3.38 -23.07 22.30
C GLU A 425 2.08 -23.60 22.89
N TYR A 426 2.05 -24.88 23.31
CA TYR A 426 0.88 -25.51 23.94
C TYR A 426 0.39 -24.72 25.17
N LEU A 427 1.29 -24.44 26.12
CA LEU A 427 0.95 -23.70 27.34
C LEU A 427 0.49 -22.28 27.02
N THR A 428 1.12 -21.63 26.04
CA THR A 428 0.71 -20.31 25.57
C THR A 428 -0.70 -20.34 24.98
N GLY A 429 -1.01 -21.34 24.17
CA GLY A 429 -2.34 -21.54 23.60
C GLY A 429 -3.42 -21.64 24.68
N LYS A 430 -3.20 -22.46 25.72
CA LYS A 430 -4.17 -22.59 26.84
C LYS A 430 -4.35 -21.30 27.61
N VAL A 431 -3.26 -20.58 27.87
CA VAL A 431 -3.29 -19.30 28.60
C VAL A 431 -4.06 -18.25 27.80
N ILE A 432 -3.74 -18.09 26.51
CA ILE A 432 -4.38 -17.10 25.64
C ILE A 432 -5.85 -17.45 25.40
N ALA A 433 -6.19 -18.73 25.21
CA ALA A 433 -7.58 -19.20 25.11
C ALA A 433 -8.40 -18.76 26.34
N LYS A 434 -7.87 -18.98 27.55
CA LYS A 434 -8.52 -18.57 28.81
C LYS A 434 -8.68 -17.04 28.91
N ILE A 435 -7.66 -16.27 28.51
CA ILE A 435 -7.66 -14.79 28.61
C ILE A 435 -8.66 -14.15 27.62
N LEU A 436 -8.79 -14.73 26.42
CA LEU A 436 -9.72 -14.28 25.37
C LEU A 436 -11.14 -14.85 25.55
N GLY A 437 -11.30 -15.94 26.29
CA GLY A 437 -12.56 -16.69 26.34
C GLY A 437 -12.85 -17.45 25.04
N TYR A 438 -11.81 -17.89 24.34
CA TYR A 438 -11.89 -18.65 23.08
C TYR A 438 -11.65 -20.13 23.36
N ASP A 439 -12.09 -21.01 22.45
CA ASP A 439 -11.81 -22.43 22.56
C ASP A 439 -10.31 -22.70 22.36
N PHE A 440 -9.75 -23.62 23.13
CA PHE A 440 -8.40 -24.13 22.88
C PHE A 440 -8.50 -25.34 21.96
N VAL A 441 -7.80 -25.32 20.83
CA VAL A 441 -7.70 -26.44 19.90
C VAL A 441 -6.22 -26.78 19.71
N ASP A 442 -5.82 -28.00 20.07
CA ASP A 442 -4.43 -28.42 19.98
C ASP A 442 -4.01 -28.60 18.51
N ALA A 443 -2.76 -28.21 18.18
CA ALA A 443 -2.20 -28.38 16.84
C ALA A 443 -1.95 -29.85 16.48
N GLU A 444 -1.81 -30.72 17.49
CA GLU A 444 -1.80 -32.18 17.32
C GLU A 444 -3.01 -32.66 16.52
N GLU A 445 -4.19 -32.04 16.73
CA GLU A 445 -5.41 -32.44 16.04
C GLU A 445 -5.54 -31.85 14.64
N LEU A 446 -4.63 -30.97 14.21
CA LEU A 446 -4.79 -30.12 13.02
C LEU A 446 -3.69 -30.30 11.97
N ILE A 447 -2.44 -30.42 12.41
CA ILE A 447 -1.25 -30.43 11.55
C ILE A 447 -0.70 -31.85 11.49
N ILE A 448 -0.61 -32.39 10.27
CA ILE A 448 -0.28 -33.80 10.02
C ILE A 448 1.10 -33.93 9.38
N PHE A 449 1.88 -34.87 9.91
CA PHE A 449 3.18 -35.28 9.40
C PHE A 449 3.15 -36.74 8.94
N ASP A 450 4.03 -37.09 8.00
CA ASP A 450 4.27 -38.47 7.61
C ASP A 450 5.18 -39.21 8.63
N ALA A 451 5.42 -40.50 8.41
CA ALA A 451 6.28 -41.31 9.28
C ALA A 451 7.76 -40.90 9.28
N ASN A 452 8.19 -40.08 8.33
CA ASN A 452 9.55 -39.53 8.26
C ASN A 452 9.64 -38.14 8.90
N GLY A 453 8.53 -37.60 9.42
CA GLY A 453 8.47 -36.25 9.98
C GLY A 453 8.33 -35.15 8.92
N GLU A 454 7.91 -35.49 7.68
CA GLU A 454 7.63 -34.52 6.63
C GLU A 454 6.18 -34.01 6.73
N PHE A 455 6.00 -32.70 6.59
CA PHE A 455 4.69 -32.04 6.68
C PHE A 455 3.77 -32.40 5.50
N ILE A 456 2.55 -32.86 5.79
CA ILE A 456 1.54 -33.21 4.79
C ILE A 456 0.48 -32.09 4.70
N LEU A 457 0.59 -31.23 3.69
CA LEU A 457 -0.31 -30.09 3.52
C LEU A 457 -1.77 -30.51 3.34
N GLU A 458 -2.08 -31.39 2.38
CA GLU A 458 -3.48 -31.72 2.02
C GLU A 458 -4.25 -32.32 3.20
N ASP A 459 -3.63 -33.23 3.95
CA ASP A 459 -4.22 -33.83 5.15
C ASP A 459 -4.44 -32.80 6.25
N SER A 460 -3.47 -31.90 6.45
CA SER A 460 -3.60 -30.80 7.40
C SER A 460 -4.73 -29.85 7.01
N LEU A 461 -4.86 -29.47 5.74
CA LEU A 461 -5.94 -28.57 5.28
C LEU A 461 -7.32 -29.18 5.51
N ARG A 462 -7.48 -30.47 5.19
CA ARG A 462 -8.72 -31.23 5.44
C ARG A 462 -9.03 -31.26 6.93
N ARG A 463 -8.05 -31.62 7.75
CA ARG A 463 -8.22 -31.75 9.19
C ARG A 463 -8.54 -30.42 9.87
N VAL A 464 -7.85 -29.35 9.47
CA VAL A 464 -8.14 -27.98 9.89
C VAL A 464 -9.59 -27.61 9.61
N ASN A 465 -10.07 -27.89 8.40
CA ASN A 465 -11.47 -27.60 8.04
C ASN A 465 -12.46 -28.39 8.90
N GLU A 466 -12.23 -29.70 9.06
CA GLU A 466 -13.11 -30.60 9.82
C GLU A 466 -13.19 -30.27 11.31
N VAL A 467 -12.08 -29.87 11.92
CA VAL A 467 -12.01 -29.56 13.35
C VAL A 467 -12.47 -28.13 13.61
N LEU A 468 -11.88 -27.14 12.95
CA LEU A 468 -12.15 -25.73 13.25
C LEU A 468 -13.54 -25.25 12.81
N SER A 469 -14.21 -25.94 11.88
CA SER A 469 -15.61 -25.63 11.52
C SER A 469 -16.61 -25.80 12.67
N LYS A 470 -16.21 -26.50 13.75
CA LYS A 470 -17.03 -26.73 14.95
C LYS A 470 -16.87 -25.64 16.01
N HIS A 471 -15.95 -24.70 15.80
CA HIS A 471 -15.61 -23.65 16.75
C HIS A 471 -15.94 -22.29 16.16
N GLU A 472 -16.57 -21.41 16.94
CA GLU A 472 -16.80 -20.04 16.50
C GLU A 472 -15.51 -19.22 16.55
N ASN A 473 -14.78 -19.34 17.65
CA ASN A 473 -13.49 -18.68 17.88
C ASN A 473 -12.54 -19.66 18.57
N ALA A 474 -11.28 -19.74 18.13
CA ALA A 474 -10.32 -20.66 18.72
C ALA A 474 -8.89 -20.09 18.78
N VAL A 475 -8.13 -20.56 19.77
CA VAL A 475 -6.69 -20.35 19.90
C VAL A 475 -5.98 -21.68 19.63
N ILE A 476 -5.01 -21.62 18.73
CA ILE A 476 -4.26 -22.76 18.23
C ILE A 476 -2.77 -22.54 18.52
N PRO A 477 -2.08 -23.49 19.17
CA PRO A 477 -0.63 -23.42 19.32
C PRO A 477 0.04 -23.57 17.94
N GLY A 478 1.09 -22.81 17.67
CA GLY A 478 1.88 -22.99 16.44
C GLY A 478 2.93 -24.10 16.56
N PHE A 479 3.81 -24.19 15.56
CA PHE A 479 5.11 -24.89 15.62
C PHE A 479 5.12 -26.43 15.57
N TYR A 480 4.03 -27.13 15.91
CA TYR A 480 4.00 -28.60 15.90
C TYR A 480 2.69 -29.19 15.37
N GLY A 481 2.67 -30.51 15.23
CA GLY A 481 1.51 -31.34 14.87
C GLY A 481 1.76 -32.79 15.29
N SER A 482 1.09 -33.74 14.63
CA SER A 482 1.26 -35.17 14.89
C SER A 482 1.59 -35.99 13.65
N ASP A 483 2.34 -37.08 13.83
CA ASP A 483 2.48 -38.11 12.81
C ASP A 483 1.26 -39.07 12.78
N SER A 484 1.29 -40.07 11.88
CA SER A 484 0.24 -41.08 11.76
C SER A 484 0.06 -41.97 13.01
N ASN A 485 1.02 -41.97 13.94
CA ASN A 485 0.99 -42.73 15.18
C ASN A 485 0.51 -41.88 16.38
N GLY A 486 0.19 -40.59 16.16
CA GLY A 486 -0.15 -39.65 17.22
C GLY A 486 1.07 -39.14 18.00
N SER A 487 2.29 -39.35 17.51
CA SER A 487 3.48 -38.76 18.13
C SER A 487 3.63 -37.31 17.71
N ILE A 488 3.95 -36.42 18.66
CA ILE A 488 4.21 -35.02 18.37
C ILE A 488 5.47 -34.87 17.52
N VAL A 489 5.34 -34.06 16.47
CA VAL A 489 6.43 -33.68 15.55
C VAL A 489 6.47 -32.15 15.44
N THR A 490 7.67 -31.58 15.50
CA THR A 490 7.89 -30.12 15.39
C THR A 490 8.38 -29.73 14.00
N PHE A 491 8.05 -28.51 13.55
CA PHE A 491 8.62 -27.97 12.31
C PHE A 491 10.10 -27.61 12.49
N SER A 492 10.90 -27.87 11.46
CA SER A 492 12.34 -27.56 11.47
C SER A 492 12.64 -26.05 11.42
N ARG A 493 11.80 -25.23 10.78
CA ARG A 493 11.95 -23.76 10.67
C ARG A 493 10.62 -23.04 10.55
N GLY A 494 10.53 -21.84 11.14
CA GLY A 494 9.40 -20.91 10.95
C GLY A 494 8.03 -21.49 11.33
N GLY A 495 8.00 -22.46 12.24
CA GLY A 495 6.86 -23.34 12.42
C GLY A 495 5.56 -22.64 12.78
N SER A 496 5.56 -21.62 13.65
CA SER A 496 4.33 -20.90 13.97
C SER A 496 3.79 -20.06 12.80
N ASP A 497 4.67 -19.53 11.95
CA ASP A 497 4.23 -18.78 10.76
C ASP A 497 3.60 -19.70 9.73
N LEU A 498 4.17 -20.90 9.56
CA LEU A 498 3.61 -21.96 8.72
C LEU A 498 2.29 -22.47 9.29
N SER A 499 2.18 -22.71 10.61
CA SER A 499 0.91 -23.04 11.26
C SER A 499 -0.15 -21.98 10.93
N GLY A 500 0.16 -20.69 11.10
CA GLY A 500 -0.75 -19.59 10.73
C GLY A 500 -1.22 -19.64 9.28
N ALA A 501 -0.30 -19.91 8.35
CA ALA A 501 -0.63 -20.05 6.93
C ALA A 501 -1.51 -21.29 6.65
N VAL A 502 -1.23 -22.42 7.27
CA VAL A 502 -2.00 -23.67 7.12
C VAL A 502 -3.41 -23.51 7.67
N ILE A 503 -3.56 -22.94 8.88
CA ILE A 503 -4.86 -22.65 9.47
C ILE A 503 -5.67 -21.74 8.55
N THR A 504 -5.07 -20.64 8.08
CA THR A 504 -5.71 -19.70 7.15
C THR A 504 -6.20 -20.39 5.88
N ALA A 505 -5.35 -21.21 5.27
CA ALA A 505 -5.69 -21.92 4.04
C ALA A 505 -6.79 -22.97 4.26
N GLY A 506 -6.74 -23.73 5.36
CA GLY A 506 -7.71 -24.81 5.65
C GLY A 506 -9.12 -24.31 5.92
N ILE A 507 -9.25 -23.16 6.57
CA ILE A 507 -10.57 -22.51 6.78
C ILE A 507 -10.95 -21.55 5.66
N LYS A 508 -10.08 -21.37 4.65
CA LYS A 508 -10.24 -20.40 3.55
C LYS A 508 -10.53 -18.98 4.05
N ALA A 509 -9.79 -18.54 5.06
CA ALA A 509 -9.92 -17.19 5.60
C ALA A 509 -9.57 -16.14 4.54
N GLY A 510 -10.17 -14.95 4.66
CA GLY A 510 -9.97 -13.88 3.68
C GLY A 510 -8.70 -13.05 3.90
N LEU A 511 -8.05 -13.19 5.06
CA LEU A 511 -6.79 -12.52 5.39
C LEU A 511 -6.03 -13.28 6.48
N TYR A 512 -4.71 -13.40 6.28
CA TYR A 512 -3.78 -13.82 7.31
C TYR A 512 -3.05 -12.60 7.89
N GLU A 513 -3.31 -12.22 9.14
CA GLU A 513 -2.50 -11.22 9.85
C GLU A 513 -1.33 -11.91 10.57
N ASN A 514 -0.11 -11.48 10.28
CA ASN A 514 1.09 -11.90 11.01
C ASN A 514 1.57 -10.73 11.88
N TRP A 515 1.31 -10.83 13.18
CA TRP A 515 1.63 -9.83 14.18
C TRP A 515 3.03 -10.07 14.76
N THR A 516 3.91 -9.11 14.52
CA THR A 516 5.33 -9.10 14.89
C THR A 516 5.68 -7.86 15.73
N ASP A 517 6.96 -7.61 15.96
CA ASP A 517 7.48 -6.38 16.58
C ASP A 517 7.91 -5.30 15.56
N VAL A 518 7.77 -5.56 14.24
CA VAL A 518 8.07 -4.61 13.17
C VAL A 518 6.81 -4.19 12.41
N SER A 519 6.78 -2.93 11.95
CA SER A 519 5.63 -2.33 11.24
C SER A 519 5.60 -2.65 9.75
N GLY A 520 5.80 -3.92 9.41
CA GLY A 520 5.92 -4.39 8.03
C GLY A 520 7.36 -4.43 7.52
N MET A 521 7.51 -4.44 6.21
CA MET A 521 8.77 -4.43 5.49
C MET A 521 9.21 -3.01 5.15
N LEU A 522 10.52 -2.83 5.06
CA LEU A 522 11.17 -1.58 4.69
C LEU A 522 11.82 -1.73 3.31
N LEU A 523 11.88 -0.64 2.55
CA LEU A 523 12.41 -0.64 1.19
C LEU A 523 13.92 -0.96 1.15
N ALA A 524 14.64 -0.72 2.24
CA ALA A 524 16.04 -1.08 2.41
C ALA A 524 16.31 -1.39 3.90
N ASP A 525 17.45 -2.01 4.18
CA ASP A 525 17.89 -2.31 5.55
C ASP A 525 18.05 -1.00 6.38
N PRO A 526 17.32 -0.84 7.50
CA PRO A 526 17.41 0.35 8.36
C PRO A 526 18.77 0.51 9.06
N GLN A 527 19.60 -0.54 9.12
CA GLN A 527 20.99 -0.43 9.62
C GLN A 527 21.91 0.25 8.59
N ILE A 528 21.53 0.21 7.31
CA ILE A 528 22.31 0.81 6.22
C ILE A 528 21.71 2.15 5.82
N VAL A 529 20.41 2.24 5.64
CA VAL A 529 19.69 3.45 5.20
C VAL A 529 18.94 4.04 6.37
N ASP A 530 19.17 5.32 6.67
CA ASP A 530 18.44 6.01 7.72
C ASP A 530 16.97 6.21 7.32
N ASN A 531 16.04 5.82 8.20
CA ASN A 531 14.58 5.95 8.01
C ASN A 531 14.09 5.48 6.63
N PRO A 532 14.30 4.21 6.26
CA PRO A 532 13.89 3.71 4.96
C PRO A 532 12.35 3.72 4.85
N LEU A 533 11.83 3.98 3.65
CA LEU A 533 10.39 4.00 3.41
C LEU A 533 9.76 2.63 3.70
N PRO A 534 8.57 2.57 4.34
CA PRO A 534 7.82 1.34 4.48
C PRO A 534 7.28 0.88 3.11
N VAL A 535 7.14 -0.43 2.94
CA VAL A 535 6.58 -1.05 1.74
C VAL A 535 5.12 -1.40 2.03
N PRO A 536 4.13 -0.71 1.45
CA PRO A 536 2.71 -0.95 1.78
C PRO A 536 2.19 -2.25 1.16
N LEU A 537 2.68 -2.58 -0.05
CA LEU A 537 2.21 -3.70 -0.84
C LEU A 537 3.38 -4.38 -1.56
N ILE A 538 3.49 -5.69 -1.38
CA ILE A 538 4.44 -6.53 -2.09
C ILE A 538 3.74 -7.78 -2.64
N THR A 539 4.22 -8.31 -3.76
CA THR A 539 3.73 -9.59 -4.27
C THR A 539 4.48 -10.75 -3.65
N TYR A 540 3.89 -11.94 -3.64
CA TYR A 540 4.60 -13.15 -3.21
C TYR A 540 5.90 -13.42 -3.98
N LYS A 541 5.94 -13.08 -5.28
CA LYS A 541 7.14 -13.23 -6.11
C LYS A 541 8.23 -12.25 -5.67
N GLU A 542 7.88 -10.98 -5.42
CA GLU A 542 8.83 -9.97 -4.93
C GLU A 542 9.34 -10.30 -3.51
N LEU A 543 8.45 -10.76 -2.62
CA LEU A 543 8.83 -11.20 -1.27
C LEU A 543 9.88 -12.31 -1.32
N ARG A 544 9.66 -13.33 -2.16
CA ARG A 544 10.63 -14.43 -2.37
C ARG A 544 12.02 -13.92 -2.72
N GLU A 545 12.11 -12.97 -3.66
CA GLU A 545 13.38 -12.41 -4.10
C GLU A 545 14.10 -11.65 -2.99
N LEU A 546 13.37 -10.87 -2.18
CA LEU A 546 13.94 -10.16 -1.04
C LEU A 546 14.42 -11.13 0.05
N SER A 547 13.60 -12.12 0.40
CA SER A 547 13.92 -13.09 1.46
C SER A 547 15.10 -14.00 1.07
N ALA A 548 15.21 -14.39 -0.21
CA ALA A 548 16.36 -15.14 -0.72
C ALA A 548 17.70 -14.38 -0.55
N MET A 549 17.62 -13.05 -0.51
CA MET A 549 18.77 -12.15 -0.37
C MET A 549 18.95 -11.63 1.06
N GLY A 550 18.31 -12.26 2.04
CA GLY A 550 18.55 -12.01 3.47
C GLY A 550 17.57 -11.04 4.16
N ALA A 551 16.49 -10.60 3.50
CA ALA A 551 15.45 -9.85 4.20
C ALA A 551 14.77 -10.73 5.26
N GLN A 552 14.85 -10.35 6.54
CA GLN A 552 14.56 -11.24 7.68
C GLN A 552 13.09 -11.29 8.14
N VAL A 553 12.17 -10.57 7.49
CA VAL A 553 10.81 -10.39 8.04
C VAL A 553 9.92 -11.63 7.86
N MET A 554 9.98 -12.29 6.70
CA MET A 554 9.15 -13.46 6.40
C MET A 554 9.77 -14.30 5.29
N HIS A 555 9.86 -15.62 5.49
CA HIS A 555 10.41 -16.55 4.49
C HIS A 555 9.32 -17.13 3.57
N GLU A 556 9.68 -17.45 2.33
CA GLU A 556 8.75 -18.05 1.38
C GLU A 556 8.24 -19.43 1.84
N ASP A 557 9.13 -20.21 2.45
CA ASP A 557 8.87 -21.60 2.87
C ASP A 557 7.75 -21.70 3.91
N VAL A 558 7.36 -20.60 4.56
CA VAL A 558 6.26 -20.57 5.54
C VAL A 558 4.95 -20.02 4.99
N VAL A 559 4.95 -19.38 3.83
CA VAL A 559 3.76 -18.72 3.25
C VAL A 559 3.15 -19.47 2.05
N PHE A 560 3.76 -20.58 1.62
CA PHE A 560 3.29 -21.32 0.45
C PHE A 560 1.82 -21.80 0.53
N PRO A 561 1.22 -22.16 1.70
CA PRO A 561 -0.17 -22.60 1.75
C PRO A 561 -1.14 -21.49 1.32
N VAL A 562 -0.99 -20.30 1.90
CA VAL A 562 -1.82 -19.12 1.58
C VAL A 562 -1.53 -18.58 0.19
N ARG A 563 -0.26 -18.63 -0.27
CA ARG A 563 0.10 -18.27 -1.64
C ARG A 563 -0.61 -19.14 -2.69
N LYS A 564 -0.61 -20.47 -2.50
CA LYS A 564 -1.29 -21.41 -3.42
C LYS A 564 -2.77 -21.08 -3.56
N MET A 565 -3.40 -20.60 -2.49
CA MET A 565 -4.81 -20.22 -2.45
C MET A 565 -5.07 -18.75 -2.80
N GLY A 566 -4.02 -17.95 -3.03
CA GLY A 566 -4.13 -16.52 -3.30
C GLY A 566 -4.67 -15.68 -2.14
N ILE A 567 -4.60 -16.20 -0.91
CA ILE A 567 -5.04 -15.48 0.29
C ILE A 567 -3.98 -14.42 0.63
N PRO A 568 -4.34 -13.16 0.90
CA PRO A 568 -3.37 -12.14 1.27
C PRO A 568 -2.85 -12.30 2.71
N ILE A 569 -1.63 -11.81 2.95
CA ILE A 569 -1.02 -11.71 4.28
C ILE A 569 -0.82 -10.25 4.64
N ASN A 570 -1.09 -9.84 5.88
CA ASN A 570 -0.70 -8.52 6.38
C ASN A 570 0.30 -8.66 7.53
N ILE A 571 1.52 -8.14 7.36
CA ILE A 571 2.54 -8.08 8.40
C ILE A 571 2.29 -6.83 9.24
N ARG A 572 1.99 -7.01 10.52
CA ARG A 572 1.58 -5.94 11.45
C ARG A 572 2.46 -5.90 12.70
N ASN A 573 2.42 -4.77 13.42
CA ASN A 573 3.18 -4.58 14.65
C ASN A 573 2.28 -4.56 15.89
N THR A 574 2.49 -5.48 16.82
CA THR A 574 1.74 -5.57 18.08
C THR A 574 1.91 -4.31 18.94
N ASN A 575 3.07 -3.65 18.87
CA ASN A 575 3.36 -2.43 19.63
C ASN A 575 2.83 -1.16 18.94
N CYS A 576 2.52 -1.23 17.64
CA CYS A 576 2.03 -0.11 16.83
C CYS A 576 0.81 -0.54 15.99
N PRO A 577 -0.29 -1.01 16.60
CA PRO A 577 -1.39 -1.68 15.88
C PRO A 577 -2.18 -0.78 14.93
N LYS A 578 -2.05 0.55 15.07
CA LYS A 578 -2.65 1.52 14.15
C LYS A 578 -1.90 1.61 12.82
N VAL A 579 -0.62 1.24 12.78
CA VAL A 579 0.16 1.25 11.54
C VAL A 579 -0.34 0.11 10.65
N PRO A 580 -0.61 0.38 9.35
CA PRO A 580 -1.20 -0.62 8.46
C PRO A 580 -0.31 -1.84 8.23
N GLY A 581 1.00 -1.64 8.19
CA GLY A 581 1.99 -2.68 7.91
C GLY A 581 2.24 -2.91 6.43
N THR A 582 2.57 -4.16 6.06
CA THR A 582 2.82 -4.56 4.66
C THR A 582 1.85 -5.65 4.25
N LEU A 583 1.12 -5.41 3.16
CA LEU A 583 0.26 -6.41 2.53
C LEU A 583 1.04 -7.23 1.50
N ILE A 584 0.93 -8.55 1.58
CA ILE A 584 1.46 -9.51 0.60
C ILE A 584 0.29 -10.10 -0.18
N ALA A 585 0.30 -10.01 -1.50
CA ALA A 585 -0.80 -10.48 -2.37
C ALA A 585 -0.30 -11.07 -3.72
N ASN A 586 -1.21 -11.65 -4.52
CA ASN A 586 -0.88 -12.18 -5.84
C ASN A 586 -0.94 -11.11 -6.95
N ILE A 587 -0.25 -11.39 -8.06
CA ILE A 587 -0.26 -10.55 -9.27
C ILE A 587 -1.63 -10.70 -9.95
N GLY A 588 -2.37 -9.61 -10.06
CA GLY A 588 -3.77 -9.59 -10.53
C GLY A 588 -4.61 -8.57 -9.76
N ASP A 589 -4.15 -8.19 -8.56
CA ASP A 589 -4.57 -6.94 -7.95
C ASP A 589 -3.98 -5.76 -8.73
N GLU A 590 -4.82 -4.99 -9.42
CA GLU A 590 -4.52 -3.71 -10.07
C GLU A 590 -4.14 -2.59 -9.06
N ARG A 591 -3.53 -2.97 -7.94
CA ARG A 591 -3.08 -2.07 -6.88
C ARG A 591 -1.71 -1.53 -7.27
N GLU A 592 -1.69 -0.37 -7.91
CA GLU A 592 -0.46 0.36 -8.22
C GLU A 592 0.24 0.79 -6.92
N SER A 593 1.52 0.43 -6.78
CA SER A 593 2.39 0.98 -5.74
C SER A 593 3.02 2.26 -6.26
N LEU A 594 3.04 3.33 -5.45
CA LEU A 594 3.80 4.54 -5.76
C LEU A 594 5.31 4.27 -5.85
N LEU A 595 5.78 3.20 -5.20
CA LEU A 595 7.19 2.81 -5.21
C LEU A 595 7.54 2.11 -6.53
N LYS A 596 8.50 2.67 -7.26
CA LYS A 596 9.05 2.10 -8.51
C LYS A 596 9.79 0.78 -8.28
N ILE A 597 10.31 0.60 -7.08
CA ILE A 597 10.94 -0.64 -6.60
C ILE A 597 10.28 -1.07 -5.30
N SER A 598 10.24 -2.37 -5.07
CA SER A 598 9.59 -3.00 -3.91
C SER A 598 10.57 -3.31 -2.80
N GLY A 599 11.87 -3.32 -3.08
CA GLY A 599 12.90 -3.42 -2.05
C GLY A 599 14.31 -3.52 -2.60
N ILE A 600 15.27 -3.28 -1.72
CA ILE A 600 16.71 -3.45 -1.91
C ILE A 600 17.19 -4.36 -0.77
N SER A 601 17.65 -5.55 -1.13
CA SER A 601 18.22 -6.51 -0.18
C SER A 601 19.54 -7.03 -0.70
N GLY A 602 20.39 -7.55 0.17
CA GLY A 602 21.66 -8.13 -0.25
C GLY A 602 22.56 -8.45 0.93
N GLY A 603 23.79 -8.85 0.64
CA GLY A 603 24.76 -9.14 1.68
C GLY A 603 26.20 -9.15 1.19
N LYS A 604 27.11 -9.13 2.16
CA LYS A 604 28.55 -9.30 1.96
C LYS A 604 28.91 -10.79 1.96
N GLY A 605 30.13 -11.12 1.50
CA GLY A 605 30.72 -12.45 1.70
C GLY A 605 30.36 -13.46 0.62
N TYR A 606 30.50 -13.06 -0.64
CA TYR A 606 30.40 -13.93 -1.80
C TYR A 606 31.77 -14.11 -2.46
N ALA A 607 31.95 -15.28 -3.07
CA ALA A 607 33.08 -15.61 -3.91
C ALA A 607 32.60 -15.87 -5.35
N GLY A 608 33.33 -15.34 -6.33
CA GLY A 608 33.11 -15.56 -7.76
C GLY A 608 34.24 -16.37 -8.36
N PHE A 609 33.93 -17.44 -9.09
CA PHE A 609 34.88 -18.23 -9.86
C PHE A 609 34.69 -17.89 -11.34
N LEU A 610 35.72 -17.35 -11.98
CA LEU A 610 35.79 -17.12 -13.42
C LEU A 610 36.52 -18.30 -14.06
N ILE A 611 35.81 -19.01 -14.93
CA ILE A 611 36.32 -20.10 -15.76
C ILE A 611 36.33 -19.60 -17.20
N GLU A 612 37.48 -19.67 -17.89
CA GLU A 612 37.57 -19.29 -19.31
C GLU A 612 38.16 -20.42 -20.14
N LYS A 613 37.52 -20.74 -21.27
CA LYS A 613 37.97 -21.75 -22.23
C LYS A 613 37.30 -21.52 -23.58
N ASP A 614 38.08 -21.65 -24.65
CA ASP A 614 37.56 -21.65 -26.02
C ASP A 614 36.40 -22.65 -26.20
N ARG A 615 35.31 -22.16 -26.81
CA ARG A 615 34.07 -22.87 -27.15
C ARG A 615 33.39 -23.49 -25.92
N LEU A 616 33.51 -22.86 -24.75
CA LEU A 616 32.87 -23.34 -23.51
C LEU A 616 31.34 -23.38 -23.62
N SER A 617 30.71 -22.49 -24.39
CA SER A 617 29.26 -22.48 -24.64
C SER A 617 28.74 -23.65 -25.45
N GLU A 618 29.56 -24.21 -26.33
CA GLU A 618 29.18 -25.33 -27.18
C GLU A 618 29.37 -26.67 -26.48
N ASN A 619 30.15 -26.70 -25.39
CA ASN A 619 30.45 -27.92 -24.65
C ASN A 619 29.59 -28.05 -23.37
N LEU A 620 28.36 -28.53 -23.55
CA LEU A 620 27.39 -28.74 -22.46
C LEU A 620 27.90 -29.70 -21.39
N GLU A 621 28.57 -30.78 -21.80
CA GLU A 621 29.13 -31.78 -20.88
C GLU A 621 30.20 -31.16 -19.97
N LEU A 622 31.06 -30.31 -20.53
CA LEU A 622 32.09 -29.62 -19.77
C LEU A 622 31.48 -28.67 -18.75
N ARG A 623 30.44 -27.91 -19.13
CA ARG A 623 29.71 -27.04 -18.20
C ARG A 623 29.09 -27.82 -17.05
N SER A 624 28.46 -28.96 -17.33
CA SER A 624 27.90 -29.85 -16.30
C SER A 624 28.99 -30.34 -15.35
N LYS A 625 30.14 -30.81 -15.87
CA LYS A 625 31.26 -31.27 -15.06
C LYS A 625 31.82 -30.20 -14.14
N VAL A 626 31.87 -28.93 -14.59
CA VAL A 626 32.28 -27.81 -13.75
C VAL A 626 31.27 -27.58 -12.62
N MET A 627 29.96 -27.62 -12.89
CA MET A 627 28.94 -27.48 -11.84
C MET A 627 28.98 -28.64 -10.84
N ASP A 628 29.25 -29.86 -11.31
CA ASP A 628 29.33 -31.06 -10.47
C ASP A 628 30.43 -30.96 -9.40
N VAL A 629 31.51 -30.22 -9.64
CA VAL A 629 32.57 -29.98 -8.63
C VAL A 629 31.99 -29.34 -7.38
N PHE A 630 31.15 -28.31 -7.55
CA PHE A 630 30.50 -27.64 -6.42
C PHE A 630 29.47 -28.55 -5.75
N SER A 631 28.67 -29.29 -6.53
CA SER A 631 27.67 -30.21 -6.00
C SER A 631 28.27 -31.33 -5.15
N LYS A 632 29.40 -31.93 -5.58
CA LYS A 632 30.10 -32.99 -4.83
C LYS A 632 30.62 -32.54 -3.48
N GLU A 633 30.96 -31.26 -3.37
CA GLU A 633 31.43 -30.63 -2.13
C GLU A 633 30.28 -30.06 -1.26
N GLY A 634 29.02 -30.25 -1.69
CA GLY A 634 27.84 -29.72 -1.01
C GLY A 634 27.74 -28.20 -1.05
N ILE A 635 28.38 -27.55 -2.04
CA ILE A 635 28.42 -26.09 -2.15
C ILE A 635 27.25 -25.63 -3.02
N ALA A 636 26.31 -24.90 -2.41
CA ALA A 636 25.21 -24.28 -3.13
C ALA A 636 25.70 -23.12 -4.01
N ILE A 637 25.34 -23.16 -5.30
CA ILE A 637 25.60 -22.08 -6.25
C ILE A 637 24.46 -21.06 -6.15
N ASN A 638 24.81 -19.78 -5.99
CA ASN A 638 23.84 -18.68 -5.94
C ASN A 638 23.46 -18.22 -7.35
N ASN A 639 24.45 -17.85 -8.16
CA ASN A 639 24.24 -17.33 -9.51
C ASN A 639 25.30 -17.85 -10.48
N VAL A 640 24.92 -17.93 -11.76
CA VAL A 640 25.80 -18.31 -12.86
C VAL A 640 25.63 -17.31 -14.00
N VAL A 641 26.72 -16.65 -14.40
CA VAL A 641 26.73 -15.75 -15.56
C VAL A 641 27.60 -16.36 -16.65
N SER A 642 26.99 -16.65 -17.79
CA SER A 642 27.64 -17.35 -18.91
C SER A 642 27.95 -16.39 -20.05
N GLY A 643 29.17 -16.47 -20.57
CA GLY A 643 29.56 -15.95 -21.87
C GLY A 643 29.68 -17.06 -22.93
N ILE A 644 30.32 -16.73 -24.06
CA ILE A 644 30.69 -17.69 -25.11
C ILE A 644 31.81 -18.61 -24.59
N ASP A 645 32.92 -18.00 -24.19
CA ASP A 645 34.13 -18.71 -23.73
C ASP A 645 34.35 -18.60 -22.21
N SER A 646 33.38 -18.07 -21.47
CA SER A 646 33.52 -17.84 -20.03
C SER A 646 32.30 -18.28 -19.24
N LEU A 647 32.53 -18.65 -17.98
CA LEU A 647 31.51 -19.02 -17.02
C LEU A 647 31.90 -18.44 -15.66
N ASN A 648 31.03 -17.60 -15.09
CA ASN A 648 31.20 -17.03 -13.78
C ASN A 648 30.23 -17.70 -12.81
N ILE A 649 30.75 -18.29 -11.74
CA ILE A 649 29.95 -19.00 -10.72
C ILE A 649 30.09 -18.27 -9.39
N PHE A 650 28.97 -17.88 -8.80
CA PHE A 650 28.94 -17.17 -7.52
C PHE A 650 28.37 -18.07 -6.41
N THR A 651 29.03 -18.07 -5.26
CA THR A 651 28.64 -18.81 -4.05
C THR A 651 28.93 -17.98 -2.80
N ARG A 652 28.35 -18.36 -1.66
CA ARG A 652 28.76 -17.84 -0.34
C ARG A 652 30.22 -18.17 -0.07
N GLU A 653 30.97 -17.17 0.40
CA GLU A 653 32.40 -17.28 0.72
C GLU A 653 32.65 -18.28 1.86
N GLU A 654 31.73 -18.37 2.83
CA GLU A 654 31.80 -19.31 3.94
C GLU A 654 31.82 -20.79 3.49
N ASN A 655 31.10 -21.12 2.41
CA ASN A 655 31.00 -22.48 1.87
C ASN A 655 32.28 -22.93 1.15
N VAL A 656 33.10 -21.98 0.69
CA VAL A 656 34.34 -22.24 -0.04
C VAL A 656 35.60 -21.93 0.78
N LYS A 657 35.44 -21.45 2.01
CA LYS A 657 36.54 -21.10 2.89
C LYS A 657 37.48 -22.29 3.09
N GLY A 658 38.75 -22.13 2.74
CA GLY A 658 39.76 -23.19 2.79
C GLY A 658 39.69 -24.22 1.66
N LYS A 659 38.72 -24.13 0.74
CA LYS A 659 38.55 -25.04 -0.41
C LYS A 659 38.92 -24.40 -1.76
N ILE A 660 39.08 -23.07 -1.84
CA ILE A 660 39.26 -22.31 -3.09
C ILE A 660 40.34 -22.91 -4.00
N SER A 661 41.59 -23.03 -3.53
CA SER A 661 42.69 -23.53 -4.37
C SER A 661 42.47 -24.96 -4.86
N ARG A 662 41.81 -25.80 -4.05
CA ARG A 662 41.45 -27.17 -4.46
C ARG A 662 40.40 -27.15 -5.57
N LEU A 663 39.36 -26.32 -5.43
CA LEU A 663 38.31 -26.15 -6.45
C LEU A 663 38.90 -25.61 -7.76
N GLU A 664 39.80 -24.62 -7.70
CA GLU A 664 40.47 -24.08 -8.89
C GLU A 664 41.28 -25.17 -9.63
N ILE A 665 42.05 -25.99 -8.90
CA ILE A 665 42.82 -27.10 -9.47
C ILE A 665 41.90 -28.16 -10.09
N GLU A 666 40.82 -28.53 -9.40
CA GLU A 666 39.88 -29.53 -9.88
C GLU A 666 39.17 -29.08 -11.16
N ILE A 667 38.69 -27.83 -11.19
CA ILE A 667 38.09 -27.23 -12.37
C ILE A 667 39.13 -27.10 -13.49
N LYS A 668 40.36 -26.67 -13.18
CA LYS A 668 41.46 -26.56 -14.16
C LYS A 668 41.75 -27.89 -14.83
N ASN A 669 41.76 -28.99 -14.07
CA ASN A 669 41.95 -30.35 -14.60
C ASN A 669 40.80 -30.77 -15.53
N ILE A 670 39.57 -30.35 -15.25
CA ILE A 670 38.40 -30.62 -16.08
C ILE A 670 38.46 -29.85 -17.40
N ILE A 671 38.82 -28.56 -17.36
CA ILE A 671 38.81 -27.68 -18.55
C ILE A 671 40.09 -27.77 -19.40
N GLY A 672 41.21 -28.25 -18.84
CA GLY A 672 42.49 -28.37 -19.55
C GLY A 672 43.17 -27.02 -19.82
N SER A 673 43.29 -26.64 -21.08
CA SER A 673 44.04 -25.44 -21.53
C SER A 673 43.44 -24.10 -21.12
N GLY A 674 42.21 -24.05 -20.60
CA GLY A 674 41.53 -22.82 -20.16
C GLY A 674 42.03 -22.27 -18.82
N SER A 675 41.61 -21.09 -18.38
CA SER A 675 41.97 -20.48 -17.08
C SER A 675 40.85 -20.67 -16.04
N VAL A 676 41.24 -20.68 -14.75
CA VAL A 676 40.31 -20.60 -13.62
C VAL A 676 40.90 -19.60 -12.63
N SER A 677 40.07 -18.70 -12.12
CA SER A 677 40.44 -17.81 -11.02
C SER A 677 39.26 -17.57 -10.08
N ALA A 678 39.53 -17.49 -8.80
CA ALA A 678 38.55 -17.15 -7.77
C ALA A 678 38.81 -15.76 -7.18
N ASN A 679 37.74 -15.01 -6.94
CA ASN A 679 37.78 -13.71 -6.30
C ASN A 679 36.78 -13.68 -5.13
N THR A 680 37.27 -13.35 -3.93
CA THR A 680 36.45 -13.22 -2.72
C THR A 680 36.13 -11.75 -2.42
N GLY A 681 35.40 -11.47 -1.34
CA GLY A 681 35.12 -10.09 -0.96
C GLY A 681 34.11 -9.41 -1.88
N ILE A 682 33.22 -10.18 -2.51
CA ILE A 682 32.11 -9.68 -3.33
C ILE A 682 30.85 -9.55 -2.47
N SER A 683 30.09 -8.49 -2.69
CA SER A 683 28.75 -8.31 -2.17
C SER A 683 27.74 -8.38 -3.30
N LEU A 684 26.59 -9.00 -3.03
CA LEU A 684 25.47 -9.06 -3.95
C LEU A 684 24.34 -8.18 -3.43
N ILE A 685 23.72 -7.41 -4.33
CA ILE A 685 22.62 -6.50 -4.06
C ILE A 685 21.51 -6.82 -5.05
N ALA A 686 20.36 -7.28 -4.54
CA ALA A 686 19.15 -7.42 -5.31
C ALA A 686 18.29 -6.16 -5.19
N VAL A 687 17.92 -5.63 -6.35
CA VAL A 687 16.89 -4.60 -6.47
C VAL A 687 15.65 -5.28 -7.02
N VAL A 688 14.54 -5.21 -6.29
CA VAL A 688 13.32 -5.96 -6.60
C VAL A 688 12.21 -5.00 -7.03
N SER A 689 11.49 -5.33 -8.10
CA SER A 689 10.31 -4.63 -8.60
C SER A 689 9.48 -5.55 -9.50
N ARG A 690 8.16 -5.60 -9.32
CA ARG A 690 7.21 -6.26 -10.26
C ARG A 690 7.26 -5.69 -11.68
N HIS A 691 7.82 -4.50 -11.86
CA HIS A 691 7.98 -3.84 -13.14
C HIS A 691 9.39 -4.01 -13.72
N MET A 692 10.29 -4.76 -13.06
CA MET A 692 11.70 -4.86 -13.48
C MET A 692 11.84 -5.31 -14.94
N ALA A 693 11.32 -6.48 -15.30
CA ALA A 693 11.37 -6.96 -16.68
C ALA A 693 10.63 -6.06 -17.69
N LYS A 694 9.61 -5.30 -17.26
CA LYS A 694 8.74 -4.50 -18.14
C LYS A 694 9.23 -3.07 -18.37
N SER A 695 10.17 -2.57 -17.56
CA SER A 695 10.63 -1.18 -17.60
C SER A 695 12.14 -1.09 -17.73
N LEU A 696 12.60 -0.88 -18.97
CA LEU A 696 14.00 -0.61 -19.32
C LEU A 696 14.64 0.51 -18.46
N ALA A 697 13.85 1.49 -18.05
CA ALA A 697 14.31 2.62 -17.24
C ALA A 697 14.78 2.20 -15.83
N LEU A 698 14.28 1.10 -15.27
CA LEU A 698 14.63 0.70 -13.89
C LEU A 698 16.06 0.16 -13.82
N GLY A 699 16.42 -0.77 -14.70
CA GLY A 699 17.78 -1.30 -14.77
C GLY A 699 18.81 -0.21 -15.06
N ALA A 700 18.50 0.69 -16.00
CA ALA A 700 19.37 1.84 -16.31
C ALA A 700 19.61 2.73 -15.09
N LYS A 701 18.55 3.07 -14.33
CA LYS A 701 18.66 3.86 -13.10
C LYS A 701 19.55 3.23 -12.04
N VAL A 702 19.47 1.91 -11.85
CA VAL A 702 20.36 1.20 -10.92
C VAL A 702 21.83 1.42 -11.29
N LEU A 703 22.16 1.24 -12.58
CA LEU A 703 23.53 1.42 -13.06
C LEU A 703 23.99 2.88 -13.00
N THR A 704 23.12 3.82 -13.36
CA THR A 704 23.40 5.26 -13.23
C THR A 704 23.65 5.66 -11.78
N ALA A 705 22.88 5.13 -10.82
CA ALA A 705 23.08 5.39 -9.39
C ALA A 705 24.48 4.98 -8.94
N LEU A 706 24.95 3.79 -9.35
CA LEU A 706 26.26 3.26 -9.01
C LEU A 706 27.38 4.04 -9.71
N ALA A 707 27.23 4.32 -11.00
CA ALA A 707 28.18 5.10 -11.79
C ALA A 707 28.37 6.52 -11.21
N SER A 708 27.29 7.19 -10.79
CA SER A 708 27.35 8.53 -10.18
C SER A 708 28.16 8.60 -8.88
N ARG A 709 28.46 7.45 -8.28
CA ARG A 709 29.26 7.31 -7.05
C ARG A 709 30.62 6.64 -7.29
N ASN A 710 31.03 6.46 -8.55
CA ASN A 710 32.25 5.74 -8.93
C ASN A 710 32.34 4.33 -8.34
N ILE A 711 31.19 3.64 -8.25
CA ILE A 711 31.14 2.25 -7.76
C ILE A 711 31.26 1.31 -8.94
N ASN A 712 32.35 0.53 -8.97
CA ASN A 712 32.56 -0.45 -10.02
C ASN A 712 31.62 -1.66 -9.83
N VAL A 713 31.02 -2.12 -10.93
CA VAL A 713 30.11 -3.26 -10.96
C VAL A 713 30.87 -4.49 -11.45
N LYS A 714 30.91 -5.54 -10.63
CA LYS A 714 31.57 -6.82 -10.94
C LYS A 714 30.65 -7.82 -11.63
N MET A 715 29.34 -7.70 -11.39
CA MET A 715 28.34 -8.61 -11.92
C MET A 715 27.04 -7.85 -12.11
N ILE A 716 26.35 -8.12 -13.21
CA ILE A 716 24.96 -7.74 -13.43
C ILE A 716 24.25 -8.99 -13.90
N ASP A 717 23.16 -9.33 -13.23
CA ASP A 717 22.23 -10.37 -13.66
C ASP A 717 20.83 -9.75 -13.75
N TYR A 718 20.25 -9.80 -14.95
CA TYR A 718 18.98 -9.17 -15.30
C TYR A 718 18.10 -10.19 -16.01
N GLY A 719 17.13 -10.75 -15.28
CA GLY A 719 16.25 -11.79 -15.80
C GLY A 719 15.23 -11.27 -16.82
N VAL A 720 14.98 -12.05 -17.88
CA VAL A 720 14.09 -11.71 -19.01
C VAL A 720 12.62 -11.50 -18.58
N ASP A 721 12.18 -12.18 -17.52
CA ASP A 721 10.86 -12.01 -16.86
C ASP A 721 11.00 -11.92 -15.33
N GLY A 722 12.18 -11.47 -14.89
CA GLY A 722 12.53 -11.32 -13.49
C GLY A 722 11.75 -10.17 -12.84
N VAL A 723 11.50 -10.31 -11.53
CA VAL A 723 11.10 -9.18 -10.68
C VAL A 723 12.31 -8.61 -9.93
N ASN A 724 13.53 -9.01 -10.29
CA ASN A 724 14.75 -8.56 -9.64
C ASN A 724 15.84 -8.20 -10.66
N THR A 725 16.83 -7.46 -10.19
CA THR A 725 18.14 -7.32 -10.80
C THR A 725 19.18 -7.55 -9.72
N LEU A 726 20.17 -8.40 -9.98
CA LEU A 726 21.24 -8.68 -9.04
C LEU A 726 22.53 -7.99 -9.49
N ILE A 727 23.13 -7.23 -8.58
CA ILE A 727 24.34 -6.47 -8.81
C ILE A 727 25.44 -6.96 -7.88
N GLY A 728 26.61 -7.27 -8.43
CA GLY A 728 27.82 -7.58 -7.67
C GLY A 728 28.73 -6.35 -7.55
N VAL A 729 29.18 -6.04 -6.34
CA VAL A 729 30.15 -4.96 -6.04
C VAL A 729 31.21 -5.47 -5.06
N ASP A 730 32.31 -4.73 -4.89
CA ASP A 730 33.25 -4.98 -3.79
C ASP A 730 32.58 -4.80 -2.41
N ASN A 731 32.96 -5.64 -1.43
CA ASN A 731 32.48 -5.54 -0.05
C ASN A 731 32.64 -4.15 0.58
N SER A 732 33.71 -3.44 0.21
CA SER A 732 33.99 -2.08 0.68
C SER A 732 32.98 -1.04 0.16
N ASN A 733 32.25 -1.35 -0.92
CA ASN A 733 31.27 -0.49 -1.55
C ASN A 733 29.82 -0.88 -1.27
N TYR A 734 29.54 -2.02 -0.61
CA TYR A 734 28.18 -2.53 -0.40
C TYR A 734 27.22 -1.50 0.18
N GLU A 735 27.53 -0.91 1.33
CA GLU A 735 26.66 0.09 1.98
C GLU A 735 26.50 1.35 1.14
N LYS A 736 27.59 1.79 0.46
CA LYS A 736 27.55 2.95 -0.44
C LYS A 736 26.66 2.68 -1.65
N ALA A 737 26.70 1.46 -2.19
CA ALA A 737 25.89 1.03 -3.32
C ALA A 737 24.40 0.96 -2.95
N VAL A 738 24.06 0.33 -1.81
CA VAL A 738 22.68 0.29 -1.30
C VAL A 738 22.14 1.71 -1.10
N LYS A 739 22.89 2.61 -0.45
CA LYS A 739 22.52 4.02 -0.27
C LYS A 739 22.35 4.76 -1.59
N ALA A 740 23.21 4.50 -2.58
CA ALA A 740 23.15 5.15 -3.88
C ALA A 740 21.90 4.74 -4.65
N ILE A 741 21.62 3.43 -4.72
CA ILE A 741 20.44 2.87 -5.37
C ILE A 741 19.18 3.41 -4.67
N TYR A 742 19.10 3.30 -3.34
CA TYR A 742 17.96 3.79 -2.56
C TYR A 742 17.64 5.24 -2.91
N ARG A 743 18.63 6.14 -2.80
CA ARG A 743 18.47 7.57 -3.11
C ARG A 743 17.99 7.81 -4.54
N GLU A 744 18.44 7.05 -5.52
CA GLU A 744 18.03 7.23 -6.90
C GLU A 744 16.55 6.91 -7.13
N PHE A 745 16.00 5.95 -6.40
CA PHE A 745 14.59 5.58 -6.52
C PHE A 745 13.63 6.38 -5.64
N ILE A 746 14.15 7.09 -4.63
CA ILE A 746 13.37 8.01 -3.78
C ILE A 746 13.55 9.49 -4.15
N LYS A 747 14.44 9.83 -5.10
CA LYS A 747 14.50 11.17 -5.68
C LYS A 747 13.19 11.46 -6.40
N LYS A 748 12.53 12.54 -5.99
CA LYS A 748 11.33 13.09 -6.62
C LYS A 748 11.60 13.46 -8.08
#